data_AF-A0A7Z9UNF8-F1
#
_entry.id   AF-A0A7Z9UNF8-F1
#
_cell.length_a   1.000
_cell.length_b   1.000
_cell.length_c   1.000
_cell.angle_alpha   90.00
_cell.angle_beta   90.00
_cell.angle_gamma   90.00
#
_symmetry.space_group_name_H-M   'P 1'
#
loop_
_entity.id
_entity.type
_entity.pdbx_description
1 polymer ?
#
loop_
_entity_poly.entity_id
_entity_poly.type
_entity_poly.pdbx_seq_one_letter_code
_entity_poly.pdbx_strand_id
1 'polypeptide(L)'
;SLLPDPKETAVRWREWCRENGIGEIYLVCTQSFEAVDPDVYGFDAAVEFPPNNSAPPIITDEVDCDSGFSGIVYDWRVFVERSKQYSTPDYTLFRAVNPGWDNTARRKDQGAIFANSSPAGYQQWLNNAIADTQRRFGDSDEGLVFVNAWNEWAEGAHLEPDEKYGYAYLQATRDALCATKMAGARKIVLVGHDAHPHGAQTLLLEIAKVLIHEMRFDVEFVLLGAGSMLPQYKRLAEVHVLDGRAGVASQGELVSKRLFRAGFRTAILNTTVSGCFVRELKDAGLSVLSLIHELPGVIESFKLESEVAEIAEYADKIVFPSVKVHDGFARFGQLDDEAVVIKPQGLYKKNKLRTEDDITTARASLRARFGLDDDALIVLGMGYADHRKGIDLFVDAGRRVIKSLDNAYFIWVGHSDEQLMSKIEKGIRADGMADHFIFPGLEKDTDPYYSGADVFALTSREDPFPSVVMESLDVGLPVVAFDKAGGFVDLLQRGGGVLVSSFSVNAYSDALVDLLSDRDKSKRIGTLGASIVHTEFSFRRYVFDLASMVDPAFFRVSVVLPNYNYARYLEERIASIDAQSYPIYELIVLDDASADNSLSVIEKSLSATPIDSQIIVNDENSGNVFKQWKKGVDQTAGDLVWIAEADDLSLPEFLDELVLSFYDGNVVLGYTQSKQIDESGDILADHYLEYVADVDKDKWKAAYVNDGVTEISESLSVKNTIPNVSGVVFRASTLKAVLMDNISELVSYSVAARAQAKLLI
;
A
#
# COMPACT_ATOMS: atom_id res chain seq x y z
N SER A 1 13.28 49.93 -15.02
CA SER A 1 12.54 49.75 -13.75
C SER A 1 11.69 50.98 -13.45
N LEU A 2 10.46 50.79 -12.95
CA LEU A 2 9.61 51.87 -12.41
C LEU A 2 10.07 52.34 -11.01
N LEU A 3 11.00 51.58 -10.39
CA LEU A 3 11.65 51.95 -9.14
C LEU A 3 12.88 52.83 -9.45
N PRO A 4 12.98 54.05 -8.89
CA PRO A 4 14.12 54.95 -9.14
C PRO A 4 15.47 54.35 -8.72
N ASP A 5 15.50 53.66 -7.58
CA ASP A 5 16.60 52.81 -7.13
C ASP A 5 15.99 51.50 -6.57
N PRO A 6 16.03 50.39 -7.33
CA PRO A 6 15.46 49.12 -6.89
C PRO A 6 16.13 48.58 -5.62
N LYS A 7 17.45 48.73 -5.48
CA LYS A 7 18.21 48.21 -4.32
C LYS A 7 17.85 48.95 -3.05
N GLU A 8 17.85 50.28 -3.10
CA GLU A 8 17.44 51.09 -1.95
C GLU A 8 15.96 50.86 -1.61
N THR A 9 15.12 50.56 -2.61
CA THR A 9 13.71 50.22 -2.37
C THR A 9 13.56 48.87 -1.65
N ALA A 10 14.28 47.83 -2.09
CA ALA A 10 14.25 46.52 -1.43
C ALA A 10 14.70 46.62 0.04
N VAL A 11 15.77 47.38 0.31
CA VAL A 11 16.24 47.65 1.69
C VAL A 11 15.16 48.30 2.53
N ARG A 12 14.53 49.37 2.03
CA ARG A 12 13.45 50.08 2.75
C ARG A 12 12.26 49.18 3.06
N TRP A 13 11.86 48.30 2.14
CA TRP A 13 10.77 47.36 2.39
C TRP A 13 11.12 46.35 3.49
N ARG A 14 12.32 45.76 3.44
CA ARG A 14 12.79 44.83 4.47
C ARG A 14 12.92 45.48 5.84
N GLU A 15 13.45 46.70 5.91
CA GLU A 15 13.53 47.48 7.16
C GLU A 15 12.14 47.74 7.72
N TRP A 16 11.22 48.26 6.90
CA TRP A 16 9.86 48.53 7.33
C TRP A 16 9.14 47.27 7.83
N CYS A 17 9.25 46.15 7.13
CA CYS A 17 8.65 44.88 7.56
C CYS A 17 9.22 44.38 8.89
N ARG A 18 10.54 44.46 9.10
CA ARG A 18 11.18 44.09 10.38
C ARG A 18 10.73 45.00 11.52
N GLU A 19 10.68 46.32 11.29
CA GLU A 19 10.24 47.30 12.30
C GLU A 19 8.76 47.17 12.67
N ASN A 20 7.93 46.63 11.79
CA ASN A 20 6.49 46.44 12.00
C ASN A 20 6.10 45.00 12.39
N GLY A 21 7.08 44.16 12.76
CA GLY A 21 6.81 42.81 13.27
C GLY A 21 6.41 41.77 12.22
N ILE A 22 6.56 42.08 10.92
CA ILE A 22 6.34 41.14 9.82
C ILE A 22 7.55 40.20 9.67
N GLY A 23 8.74 40.68 10.03
CA GLY A 23 10.00 39.93 9.91
C GLY A 23 10.71 40.16 8.58
N GLU A 24 11.52 39.19 8.17
CA GLU A 24 12.22 39.23 6.89
C GLU A 24 11.27 38.87 5.74
N ILE A 25 11.43 39.52 4.59
CA ILE A 25 10.61 39.27 3.40
C ILE A 25 11.47 38.72 2.26
N TYR A 26 10.87 37.83 1.47
CA TYR A 26 11.48 37.25 0.28
C TYR A 26 10.95 37.99 -0.96
N LEU A 27 11.84 38.63 -1.71
CA LEU A 27 11.51 39.51 -2.83
C LEU A 27 11.82 38.82 -4.14
N VAL A 28 10.79 38.70 -5.00
CA VAL A 28 10.88 38.06 -6.31
C VAL A 28 10.55 39.06 -7.40
N CYS A 29 11.40 39.17 -8.43
CA CYS A 29 11.14 40.06 -9.57
C CYS A 29 10.66 39.28 -10.81
N THR A 30 9.65 39.80 -11.51
CA THR A 30 9.12 39.19 -12.75
C THR A 30 10.00 39.52 -13.95
N GLN A 31 10.39 38.51 -14.74
CA GLN A 31 11.18 38.68 -15.97
C GLN A 31 10.29 38.99 -17.18
N SER A 32 9.64 40.16 -17.14
CA SER A 32 8.63 40.54 -18.14
C SER A 32 9.22 40.96 -19.50
N PHE A 33 10.40 41.60 -19.54
CA PHE A 33 11.01 42.08 -20.80
C PHE A 33 12.52 41.85 -20.87
N GLU A 34 13.14 41.49 -19.75
CA GLU A 34 14.58 41.29 -19.62
C GLU A 34 14.84 40.13 -18.67
N ALA A 35 15.90 39.37 -18.96
CA ALA A 35 16.41 38.30 -18.10
C ALA A 35 17.71 38.78 -17.44
N VAL A 36 17.55 39.52 -16.33
CA VAL A 36 18.65 40.06 -15.53
C VAL A 36 18.67 39.36 -14.18
N ASP A 37 19.87 39.17 -13.64
CA ASP A 37 20.09 38.63 -12.29
C ASP A 37 19.37 39.51 -11.24
N PRO A 38 18.49 38.94 -10.38
CA PRO A 38 17.73 39.69 -9.38
C PRO A 38 18.61 40.42 -8.36
N ASP A 39 19.84 39.99 -8.11
CA ASP A 39 20.78 40.66 -7.20
C ASP A 39 21.15 42.07 -7.67
N VAL A 40 21.06 42.34 -8.98
CA VAL A 40 21.24 43.68 -9.54
C VAL A 40 20.21 44.66 -8.97
N TYR A 41 19.02 44.16 -8.63
CA TYR A 41 17.93 44.93 -8.04
C TYR A 41 17.81 44.79 -6.53
N GLY A 42 18.61 43.92 -5.89
CA GLY A 42 18.53 43.62 -4.46
C GLY A 42 17.36 42.69 -4.11
N PHE A 43 16.94 41.87 -5.06
CA PHE A 43 15.88 40.87 -4.91
C PHE A 43 16.50 39.48 -4.77
N ASP A 44 15.81 38.55 -4.10
CA ASP A 44 16.32 37.20 -3.80
C ASP A 44 16.21 36.24 -4.99
N ALA A 45 15.18 36.43 -5.82
CA ALA A 45 14.88 35.54 -6.92
C ALA A 45 14.18 36.25 -8.08
N ALA A 46 14.13 35.56 -9.20
CA ALA A 46 13.34 35.94 -10.36
C ALA A 46 12.24 34.92 -10.64
N VAL A 47 11.17 35.35 -11.33
CA VAL A 47 10.12 34.47 -11.83
C VAL A 47 9.88 34.73 -13.31
N GLU A 48 9.74 33.66 -14.10
CA GLU A 48 9.37 33.74 -15.51
C GLU A 48 7.97 34.36 -15.66
N PHE A 49 7.71 35.06 -16.77
CA PHE A 49 6.41 35.72 -16.99
C PHE A 49 5.88 35.43 -18.41
N PRO A 50 5.61 34.17 -18.76
CA PRO A 50 5.11 33.83 -20.09
C PRO A 50 3.72 34.43 -20.33
N PRO A 51 3.38 34.79 -21.58
CA PRO A 51 4.19 34.58 -22.77
C PRO A 51 5.25 35.66 -23.02
N ASN A 52 5.42 36.63 -22.11
CA ASN A 52 6.40 37.69 -22.31
C ASN A 52 7.83 37.15 -22.27
N ASN A 53 8.77 37.95 -22.80
CA ASN A 53 10.21 37.65 -22.83
C ASN A 53 10.56 36.29 -23.46
N SER A 54 9.78 35.83 -24.45
CA SER A 54 9.92 34.48 -24.99
C SER A 54 10.16 34.37 -26.49
N ALA A 55 9.98 35.44 -27.28
CA ALA A 55 10.20 35.43 -28.75
C ALA A 55 9.65 34.16 -29.47
N PRO A 56 8.33 33.93 -29.42
CA PRO A 56 7.70 32.79 -30.10
C PRO A 56 7.67 32.98 -31.63
N PRO A 57 7.58 31.91 -32.44
CA PRO A 57 7.42 31.99 -33.88
C PRO A 57 6.12 32.70 -34.27
N ILE A 58 6.18 33.55 -35.31
CA ILE A 58 5.02 34.21 -35.89
C ILE A 58 4.42 33.29 -36.96
N ILE A 59 3.11 33.04 -36.88
CA ILE A 59 2.35 32.17 -37.79
C ILE A 59 1.12 32.89 -38.37
N THR A 60 1.11 34.24 -38.36
CA THR A 60 -0.03 35.04 -38.86
C THR A 60 -0.46 34.62 -40.27
N ASP A 61 0.48 34.34 -41.17
CA ASP A 61 0.19 33.96 -42.56
C ASP A 61 -0.31 32.52 -42.72
N GLU A 62 -0.24 31.70 -41.66
CA GLU A 62 -0.67 30.29 -41.65
C GLU A 62 -2.07 30.11 -41.06
N VAL A 63 -2.64 31.17 -40.48
CA VAL A 63 -3.94 31.14 -39.79
C VAL A 63 -4.93 32.00 -40.55
N ASP A 64 -6.11 31.44 -40.84
CA ASP A 64 -7.19 32.18 -41.51
C ASP A 64 -7.75 33.26 -40.57
N CYS A 65 -7.41 34.51 -40.86
CA CYS A 65 -7.81 35.68 -40.08
C CYS A 65 -8.81 36.53 -40.87
N ASP A 66 -9.69 37.25 -40.17
CA ASP A 66 -10.58 38.21 -40.84
C ASP A 66 -9.76 39.26 -41.61
N SER A 67 -10.25 39.66 -42.78
CA SER A 67 -9.68 40.68 -43.67
C SER A 67 -9.34 42.02 -43.00
N GLY A 68 -9.99 42.33 -41.87
CA GLY A 68 -9.73 43.53 -41.07
C GLY A 68 -8.67 43.38 -39.98
N PHE A 69 -8.15 42.18 -39.74
CA PHE A 69 -7.15 41.93 -38.69
C PHE A 69 -5.76 42.39 -39.14
N SER A 70 -5.10 43.19 -38.30
CA SER A 70 -3.75 43.73 -38.51
C SER A 70 -2.80 43.41 -37.34
N GLY A 71 -3.20 42.47 -36.48
CA GLY A 71 -2.44 41.98 -35.35
C GLY A 71 -1.41 40.91 -35.72
N ILE A 72 -0.89 40.21 -34.71
CA ILE A 72 0.12 39.16 -34.88
C ILE A 72 -0.36 37.87 -34.21
N VAL A 73 -0.25 36.74 -34.91
CA VAL A 73 -0.51 35.41 -34.37
C VAL A 73 0.82 34.69 -34.15
N TYR A 74 1.02 34.15 -32.95
CA TYR A 74 2.19 33.39 -32.55
C TYR A 74 1.81 31.93 -32.30
N ASP A 75 2.76 31.01 -32.50
CA ASP A 75 2.56 29.59 -32.17
C ASP A 75 2.86 29.32 -30.69
N TRP A 76 1.83 29.02 -29.91
CA TRP A 76 1.96 28.72 -28.48
C TRP A 76 2.71 27.42 -28.21
N ARG A 77 2.68 26.45 -29.15
CA ARG A 77 3.30 25.11 -28.95
C ARG A 77 4.81 25.17 -28.72
N VAL A 78 5.47 26.26 -29.12
CA VAL A 78 6.89 26.47 -28.87
C VAL A 78 7.25 26.41 -27.38
N PHE A 79 6.32 26.78 -26.48
CA PHE A 79 6.55 26.73 -25.04
C PHE A 79 6.68 25.30 -24.54
N VAL A 80 5.83 24.40 -25.02
CA VAL A 80 5.91 22.97 -24.71
C VAL A 80 7.24 22.41 -25.20
N GLU A 81 7.63 22.69 -26.44
CA GLU A 81 8.90 22.21 -27.00
C GLU A 81 10.12 22.71 -26.23
N ARG A 82 10.17 24.01 -25.89
CA ARG A 82 11.27 24.59 -25.09
C ARG A 82 11.32 24.04 -23.67
N SER A 83 10.16 23.77 -23.08
CA SER A 83 10.10 23.25 -21.70
C SER A 83 10.70 21.85 -21.56
N LYS A 84 10.85 21.07 -22.64
CA LYS A 84 11.54 19.77 -22.61
C LYS A 84 12.99 19.90 -22.17
N GLN A 85 13.61 21.06 -22.36
CA GLN A 85 15.00 21.34 -21.97
C GLN A 85 15.16 22.78 -21.49
N TYR A 86 15.03 22.99 -20.18
CA TYR A 86 15.23 24.29 -19.58
C TYR A 86 16.71 24.67 -19.44
N SER A 87 17.03 25.94 -19.70
CA SER A 87 18.31 26.54 -19.30
C SER A 87 18.31 26.85 -17.80
N THR A 88 19.42 26.58 -17.11
CA THR A 88 19.60 26.88 -15.68
C THR A 88 20.47 28.13 -15.51
N PRO A 89 19.93 29.25 -14.99
CA PRO A 89 20.75 30.42 -14.66
C PRO A 89 21.49 30.25 -13.33
N ASP A 90 22.49 31.11 -13.09
CA ASP A 90 23.30 31.12 -11.86
C ASP A 90 22.59 31.75 -10.63
N TYR A 91 21.31 32.09 -10.76
CA TYR A 91 20.45 32.66 -9.72
C TYR A 91 19.14 31.87 -9.57
N THR A 92 18.42 32.05 -8.46
CA THR A 92 17.11 31.43 -8.24
C THR A 92 16.10 31.97 -9.24
N LEU A 93 15.60 31.08 -10.10
CA LEU A 93 14.59 31.39 -11.12
C LEU A 93 13.43 30.41 -10.98
N PHE A 94 12.27 30.91 -10.58
CA PHE A 94 11.04 30.14 -10.54
C PHE A 94 10.45 30.00 -11.95
N ARG A 95 10.10 28.76 -12.29
CA ARG A 95 9.44 28.46 -13.57
C ARG A 95 8.03 28.98 -13.57
N ALA A 96 7.56 29.39 -14.75
CA ALA A 96 6.16 29.76 -14.93
C ALA A 96 5.59 29.20 -16.23
N VAL A 97 4.30 28.92 -16.23
CA VAL A 97 3.53 28.43 -17.40
C VAL A 97 2.31 29.32 -17.66
N ASN A 98 1.77 29.31 -18.87
CA ASN A 98 0.50 30.00 -19.19
C ASN A 98 -0.46 29.13 -20.02
N PRO A 99 -1.78 29.12 -19.75
CA PRO A 99 -2.74 28.29 -20.50
C PRO A 99 -3.00 28.78 -21.92
N GLY A 100 -2.75 30.07 -22.20
CA GLY A 100 -2.99 30.71 -23.49
C GLY A 100 -2.74 32.20 -23.42
N TRP A 101 -2.96 32.90 -24.54
CA TRP A 101 -2.97 34.36 -24.58
C TRP A 101 -3.69 34.88 -25.84
N ASP A 102 -4.67 35.76 -25.66
CA ASP A 102 -5.37 36.49 -26.71
C ASP A 102 -5.89 37.83 -26.16
N ASN A 103 -5.23 38.93 -26.54
CA ASN A 103 -5.62 40.27 -26.10
C ASN A 103 -6.46 41.06 -27.12
N THR A 104 -7.10 40.39 -28.08
CA THR A 104 -8.00 41.02 -29.05
C THR A 104 -9.19 41.71 -28.38
N ALA A 105 -9.66 41.23 -27.22
CA ALA A 105 -10.69 41.92 -26.44
C ALA A 105 -10.28 43.36 -26.06
N ARG A 106 -8.98 43.59 -25.81
CA ARG A 106 -8.41 44.91 -25.47
C ARG A 106 -7.98 45.70 -26.70
N ARG A 107 -7.35 45.05 -27.67
CA ARG A 107 -6.66 45.70 -28.80
C ARG A 107 -7.37 45.58 -30.15
N LYS A 108 -8.50 44.87 -30.19
CA LYS A 108 -9.32 44.61 -31.37
C LYS A 108 -8.50 44.00 -32.50
N ASP A 109 -8.52 44.63 -33.66
CA ASP A 109 -7.83 44.25 -34.89
C ASP A 109 -6.30 44.28 -34.78
N GLN A 110 -5.73 44.88 -33.73
CA GLN A 110 -4.28 44.96 -33.49
C GLN A 110 -3.81 44.08 -32.33
N GLY A 111 -4.56 43.03 -32.01
CA GLY A 111 -4.24 42.08 -30.95
C GLY A 111 -3.03 41.18 -31.24
N ALA A 112 -2.49 40.61 -30.18
CA ALA A 112 -1.56 39.49 -30.22
C ALA A 112 -2.28 38.23 -29.76
N ILE A 113 -2.28 37.19 -30.60
CA ILE A 113 -2.94 35.91 -30.35
C ILE A 113 -1.86 34.83 -30.28
N PHE A 114 -1.95 33.95 -29.30
CA PHE A 114 -1.11 32.77 -29.16
C PHE A 114 -1.96 31.55 -29.50
N ALA A 115 -1.94 31.16 -30.77
CA ALA A 115 -2.75 30.07 -31.28
C ALA A 115 -2.15 28.70 -30.92
N ASN A 116 -2.97 27.66 -31.03
CA ASN A 116 -2.61 26.26 -30.77
C ASN A 116 -2.32 25.92 -29.29
N SER A 117 -2.83 26.70 -28.34
CA SER A 117 -2.85 26.26 -26.93
C SER A 117 -3.93 25.22 -26.69
N SER A 118 -3.69 24.31 -25.74
CA SER A 118 -4.63 23.27 -25.34
C SER A 118 -4.39 22.84 -23.88
N PRO A 119 -5.41 22.28 -23.19
CA PRO A 119 -5.22 21.73 -21.85
C PRO A 119 -4.13 20.66 -21.77
N ALA A 120 -4.03 19.78 -22.78
CA ALA A 120 -3.00 18.74 -22.84
C ALA A 120 -1.59 19.33 -23.01
N GLY A 121 -1.42 20.31 -23.91
CA GLY A 121 -0.15 21.01 -24.08
C GLY A 121 0.26 21.77 -22.83
N TYR A 122 -0.69 22.43 -22.16
CA TYR A 122 -0.48 23.11 -20.90
C TYR A 122 -0.05 22.13 -19.78
N GLN A 123 -0.70 20.97 -19.66
CA GLN A 123 -0.31 19.92 -18.72
C GLN A 123 1.13 19.46 -18.96
N GLN A 124 1.49 19.21 -20.21
CA GLN A 124 2.85 18.77 -20.56
C GLN A 124 3.90 19.82 -20.19
N TRP A 125 3.63 21.09 -20.45
CA TRP A 125 4.53 22.17 -20.05
C TRP A 125 4.63 22.28 -18.52
N LEU A 126 3.50 22.19 -17.81
CA LEU A 126 3.48 22.22 -16.35
C LEU A 126 4.24 21.03 -15.75
N ASN A 127 4.09 19.82 -16.30
CA ASN A 127 4.89 18.65 -15.91
C ASN A 127 6.39 18.92 -16.03
N ASN A 128 6.83 19.47 -17.16
CA ASN A 128 8.23 19.78 -17.39
C ASN A 128 8.74 20.86 -16.41
N ALA A 129 7.93 21.89 -16.15
CA ALA A 129 8.26 22.94 -15.19
C ALA A 129 8.41 22.37 -13.77
N ILE A 130 7.48 21.51 -13.34
CA ILE A 130 7.54 20.83 -12.04
C ILE A 130 8.79 19.95 -11.96
N ALA A 131 9.07 19.13 -12.97
CA ALA A 131 10.24 18.26 -13.00
C ALA A 131 11.56 19.05 -12.91
N ASP A 132 11.69 20.17 -13.63
CA ASP A 132 12.86 21.05 -13.51
C ASP A 132 12.98 21.68 -12.12
N THR A 133 11.87 22.16 -11.56
CA THR A 133 11.84 22.75 -10.22
C THR A 133 12.24 21.72 -9.16
N GLN A 134 11.69 20.51 -9.19
CA GLN A 134 12.07 19.45 -8.26
C GLN A 134 13.54 19.05 -8.40
N ARG A 135 14.05 18.95 -9.62
CA ARG A 135 15.47 18.66 -9.87
C ARG A 135 16.40 19.72 -9.27
N ARG A 136 15.99 20.99 -9.30
CA ARG A 136 16.81 22.13 -8.84
C ARG A 136 16.69 22.38 -7.34
N PHE A 137 15.49 22.26 -6.80
CA PHE A 137 15.14 22.75 -5.46
C PHE A 137 14.70 21.65 -4.49
N GLY A 138 14.48 20.42 -4.96
CA GLY A 138 13.98 19.31 -4.14
C GLY A 138 12.71 19.68 -3.37
N ASP A 139 12.67 19.33 -2.09
CA ASP A 139 11.58 19.65 -1.16
C ASP A 139 11.76 21.01 -0.44
N SER A 140 12.61 21.91 -0.95
CA SER A 140 12.80 23.23 -0.32
C SER A 140 11.58 24.14 -0.51
N ASP A 141 11.46 25.15 0.36
CA ASP A 141 10.42 26.19 0.25
C ASP A 141 10.51 27.01 -1.06
N GLU A 142 11.62 26.89 -1.81
CA GLU A 142 11.84 27.47 -3.14
C GLU A 142 11.34 26.57 -4.29
N GLY A 143 10.76 25.41 -3.99
CA GLY A 143 10.18 24.46 -4.96
C GLY A 143 8.86 24.94 -5.60
N LEU A 144 8.82 26.18 -6.08
CA LEU A 144 7.62 26.83 -6.61
C LEU A 144 7.57 26.84 -8.14
N VAL A 145 6.37 26.64 -8.68
CA VAL A 145 6.03 26.87 -10.10
C VAL A 145 4.84 27.83 -10.13
N PHE A 146 4.92 28.85 -10.98
CA PHE A 146 3.88 29.86 -11.14
C PHE A 146 3.01 29.59 -12.36
N VAL A 147 1.73 29.95 -12.29
CA VAL A 147 0.83 29.92 -13.46
C VAL A 147 0.37 31.33 -13.76
N ASN A 148 0.68 31.82 -14.95
CA ASN A 148 0.16 33.06 -15.49
C ASN A 148 -0.97 32.74 -16.48
N ALA A 149 -2.25 32.92 -16.20
CA ALA A 149 -2.84 33.51 -15.02
C ALA A 149 -4.04 32.68 -14.55
N TRP A 150 -4.51 32.98 -13.34
CA TRP A 150 -5.74 32.40 -12.81
C TRP A 150 -6.97 32.90 -13.59
N ASN A 151 -7.09 34.21 -13.81
CA ASN A 151 -8.32 34.86 -14.31
C ASN A 151 -8.10 36.09 -15.23
N GLU A 152 -7.09 36.07 -16.11
CA GLU A 152 -6.87 37.19 -17.06
C GLU A 152 -7.69 36.99 -18.35
N TRP A 153 -9.01 37.10 -18.21
CA TRP A 153 -9.99 36.92 -19.29
C TRP A 153 -9.82 37.90 -20.44
N ALA A 154 -9.37 39.12 -20.17
CA ALA A 154 -9.23 40.13 -21.21
C ALA A 154 -7.99 39.90 -22.09
N GLU A 155 -7.12 38.96 -21.71
CA GLU A 155 -5.98 38.50 -22.49
C GLU A 155 -6.01 36.98 -22.70
N GLY A 156 -7.17 36.33 -22.55
CA GLY A 156 -7.37 34.91 -22.85
C GLY A 156 -6.48 33.92 -22.07
N ALA A 157 -5.93 34.36 -20.94
CA ALA A 157 -5.00 33.60 -20.10
C ALA A 157 -5.67 33.28 -18.75
N HIS A 158 -6.51 32.25 -18.74
CA HIS A 158 -7.31 31.89 -17.56
C HIS A 158 -7.27 30.38 -17.28
N LEU A 159 -7.27 30.04 -15.99
CA LEU A 159 -7.52 28.68 -15.49
C LEU A 159 -8.97 28.48 -15.06
N GLU A 160 -9.70 29.56 -14.78
CA GLU A 160 -11.10 29.48 -14.41
C GLU A 160 -11.93 28.72 -15.45
N PRO A 161 -12.94 27.93 -15.05
CA PRO A 161 -13.74 27.18 -16.01
C PRO A 161 -14.44 28.08 -17.04
N ASP A 162 -14.46 27.65 -18.30
CA ASP A 162 -15.10 28.36 -19.40
C ASP A 162 -16.08 27.46 -20.19
N GLU A 163 -16.84 28.03 -21.13
CA GLU A 163 -17.80 27.27 -21.94
C GLU A 163 -17.13 26.36 -22.99
N LYS A 164 -15.85 26.59 -23.33
CA LYS A 164 -15.15 25.88 -24.41
C LYS A 164 -14.45 24.61 -23.91
N TYR A 165 -13.80 24.69 -22.76
CA TYR A 165 -12.97 23.67 -22.16
C TYR A 165 -13.50 23.21 -20.80
N GLY A 166 -14.55 23.84 -20.25
CA GLY A 166 -15.11 23.48 -18.95
C GLY A 166 -14.03 23.52 -17.87
N TYR A 167 -13.81 22.41 -17.18
CA TYR A 167 -12.81 22.27 -16.12
C TYR A 167 -11.43 21.79 -16.63
N ALA A 168 -11.22 21.63 -17.94
CA ALA A 168 -10.06 20.90 -18.46
C ALA A 168 -8.69 21.50 -18.06
N TYR A 169 -8.55 22.83 -17.95
CA TYR A 169 -7.29 23.44 -17.48
C TYR A 169 -7.03 23.22 -15.98
N LEU A 170 -8.09 23.22 -15.14
CA LEU A 170 -7.97 22.85 -13.73
C LEU A 170 -7.65 21.37 -13.57
N GLN A 171 -8.28 20.52 -14.37
CA GLN A 171 -8.02 19.09 -14.42
C GLN A 171 -6.57 18.80 -14.84
N ALA A 172 -6.09 19.44 -15.91
CA ALA A 172 -4.69 19.39 -16.35
C ALA A 172 -3.71 19.82 -15.25
N THR A 173 -4.05 20.88 -14.49
CA THR A 173 -3.24 21.34 -13.35
C THR A 173 -3.22 20.28 -12.24
N ARG A 174 -4.37 19.70 -11.91
CA ARG A 174 -4.49 18.61 -10.93
C ARG A 174 -3.66 17.40 -11.34
N ASP A 175 -3.78 16.97 -12.59
CA ASP A 175 -3.11 15.78 -13.09
C ASP A 175 -1.59 15.94 -13.12
N ALA A 176 -1.08 17.13 -13.47
CA ALA A 176 0.34 17.42 -13.36
C ALA A 176 0.86 17.33 -11.91
N LEU A 177 0.10 17.86 -10.95
CA LEU A 177 0.45 17.77 -9.53
C LEU A 177 0.31 16.35 -8.98
N CYS A 178 -0.69 15.58 -9.42
CA CYS A 178 -0.91 14.19 -9.00
C CYS A 178 0.16 13.25 -9.56
N ALA A 179 0.50 13.36 -10.85
CA ALA A 179 1.59 12.61 -11.46
C ALA A 179 2.91 12.83 -10.69
N THR A 180 3.16 14.05 -10.25
CA THR A 180 4.31 14.39 -9.39
C THR A 180 4.25 13.74 -8.01
N LYS A 181 3.08 13.74 -7.36
CA LYS A 181 2.89 13.09 -6.05
C LYS A 181 3.15 11.59 -6.09
N MET A 182 3.05 10.96 -7.26
CA MET A 182 3.25 9.52 -7.45
C MET A 182 4.57 9.15 -8.09
N ALA A 183 5.20 10.07 -8.81
CA ALA A 183 6.60 9.96 -9.20
C ALA A 183 7.53 10.07 -7.98
N GLY A 184 7.06 10.69 -6.89
CA GLY A 184 7.67 10.60 -5.56
C GLY A 184 7.34 9.28 -4.86
N ALA A 185 8.25 8.80 -4.01
CA ALA A 185 7.99 7.62 -3.17
C ALA A 185 6.68 7.82 -2.39
N ARG A 186 5.83 6.78 -2.35
CA ARG A 186 4.57 6.81 -1.57
C ARG A 186 4.93 7.03 -0.11
N LYS A 187 4.41 8.07 0.54
CA LYS A 187 4.85 8.47 1.89
C LYS A 187 3.82 8.10 2.95
N ILE A 188 4.24 7.41 4.02
CA ILE A 188 3.36 7.03 5.12
C ILE A 188 4.04 7.15 6.49
N VAL A 189 3.32 7.68 7.46
CA VAL A 189 3.80 7.80 8.84
C VAL A 189 3.35 6.58 9.63
N LEU A 190 4.25 5.98 10.40
CA LEU A 190 3.96 4.89 11.31
C LEU A 190 4.11 5.35 12.76
N VAL A 191 3.03 5.29 13.54
CA VAL A 191 3.03 5.77 14.93
C VAL A 191 2.93 4.59 15.89
N GLY A 192 3.81 4.57 16.89
CA GLY A 192 3.82 3.56 17.95
C GLY A 192 3.97 4.18 19.34
N HIS A 193 3.65 3.43 20.39
CA HIS A 193 3.73 3.96 21.75
C HIS A 193 5.16 3.98 22.32
N ASP A 194 5.91 2.88 22.26
CA ASP A 194 7.31 2.85 22.69
C ASP A 194 8.15 1.88 21.84
N ALA A 195 9.43 1.71 22.18
CA ALA A 195 10.33 0.77 21.49
C ALA A 195 10.80 -0.39 22.40
N HIS A 196 9.97 -0.88 23.30
CA HIS A 196 10.22 -2.09 24.09
C HIS A 196 9.82 -3.37 23.34
N PRO A 197 10.41 -4.54 23.66
CA PRO A 197 10.22 -5.78 22.90
C PRO A 197 8.90 -6.49 23.23
N HIS A 198 7.78 -5.88 22.85
CA HIS A 198 6.46 -6.49 22.91
C HIS A 198 5.87 -6.74 21.52
N GLY A 199 4.74 -7.44 21.48
CA GLY A 199 4.09 -7.87 20.23
C GLY A 199 3.65 -6.71 19.34
N ALA A 200 3.11 -5.63 19.91
CA ALA A 200 2.64 -4.48 19.12
C ALA A 200 3.80 -3.72 18.46
N GLN A 201 4.93 -3.56 19.14
CA GLN A 201 6.14 -2.92 18.64
C GLN A 201 6.75 -3.75 17.51
N THR A 202 6.83 -5.06 17.71
CA THR A 202 7.26 -5.99 16.67
C THR A 202 6.35 -5.91 15.45
N LEU A 203 5.02 -5.91 15.64
CA LEU A 203 4.05 -5.74 14.56
C LEU A 203 4.30 -4.45 13.75
N LEU A 204 4.44 -3.30 14.42
CA LEU A 204 4.71 -2.01 13.74
C LEU A 204 6.00 -2.05 12.92
N LEU A 205 7.03 -2.72 13.45
CA LEU A 205 8.32 -2.86 12.78
C LEU A 205 8.24 -3.79 11.56
N GLU A 206 7.47 -4.87 11.63
CA GLU A 206 7.22 -5.74 10.48
C GLU A 206 6.33 -5.07 9.42
N ILE A 207 5.31 -4.28 9.81
CA ILE A 207 4.51 -3.46 8.89
C ILE A 207 5.45 -2.54 8.09
N ALA A 208 6.37 -1.86 8.77
CA ALA A 208 7.33 -0.97 8.13
C ALA A 208 8.24 -1.68 7.12
N LYS A 209 8.72 -2.89 7.45
CA LYS A 209 9.57 -3.66 6.52
C LYS A 209 8.84 -3.99 5.22
N VAL A 210 7.58 -4.41 5.32
CA VAL A 210 6.78 -4.71 4.12
C VAL A 210 6.55 -3.42 3.31
N LEU A 211 6.17 -2.33 3.97
CA LEU A 211 5.96 -1.03 3.31
C LEU A 211 7.22 -0.54 2.58
N ILE A 212 8.38 -0.59 3.23
CA ILE A 212 9.65 -0.09 2.67
C ILE A 212 10.20 -1.04 1.61
N HIS A 213 10.35 -2.32 1.92
CA HIS A 213 11.11 -3.25 1.09
C HIS A 213 10.29 -3.90 -0.02
N GLU A 214 8.98 -4.07 0.18
CA GLU A 214 8.11 -4.74 -0.80
C GLU A 214 7.16 -3.76 -1.50
N MET A 215 6.75 -2.68 -0.83
CA MET A 215 5.81 -1.70 -1.40
C MET A 215 6.44 -0.37 -1.79
N ARG A 216 7.74 -0.18 -1.49
CA ARG A 216 8.54 1.01 -1.81
C ARG A 216 7.96 2.32 -1.26
N PHE A 217 7.36 2.25 -0.07
CA PHE A 217 6.96 3.45 0.67
C PHE A 217 8.18 4.11 1.33
N ASP A 218 8.21 5.44 1.28
CA ASP A 218 8.99 6.27 2.20
C ASP A 218 8.24 6.34 3.54
N VAL A 219 8.91 5.91 4.60
CA VAL A 219 8.32 5.76 5.92
C VAL A 219 9.04 6.66 6.90
N GLU A 220 8.28 7.32 7.78
CA GLU A 220 8.81 7.94 8.99
C GLU A 220 8.07 7.40 10.21
N PHE A 221 8.79 7.20 11.32
CA PHE A 221 8.21 6.76 12.57
C PHE A 221 7.98 7.92 13.53
N VAL A 222 6.87 7.88 14.25
CA VAL A 222 6.66 8.67 15.48
C VAL A 222 6.45 7.71 16.64
N LEU A 223 7.35 7.71 17.61
CA LEU A 223 7.26 6.87 18.81
C LEU A 223 6.94 7.74 20.02
N LEU A 224 5.95 7.35 20.83
CA LEU A 224 5.62 8.05 22.07
C LEU A 224 6.59 7.70 23.22
N GLY A 225 7.68 6.98 22.96
CA GLY A 225 8.61 6.56 23.98
C GLY A 225 9.82 5.83 23.40
N ALA A 226 10.95 5.93 24.09
CA ALA A 226 12.15 5.17 23.73
C ALA A 226 12.04 3.69 24.13
N GLY A 227 13.09 2.92 23.87
CA GLY A 227 13.19 1.52 24.29
C GLY A 227 14.35 0.79 23.62
N SER A 228 14.57 -0.47 23.99
CA SER A 228 15.71 -1.26 23.51
C SER A 228 15.66 -1.58 22.01
N MET A 229 14.48 -1.52 21.38
CA MET A 229 14.29 -1.69 19.94
C MET A 229 14.47 -0.40 19.14
N LEU A 230 14.66 0.78 19.77
CA LEU A 230 14.82 2.05 19.06
C LEU A 230 15.90 2.02 17.95
N PRO A 231 17.07 1.36 18.14
CA PRO A 231 18.06 1.21 17.06
C PRO A 231 17.55 0.40 15.86
N GLN A 232 16.55 -0.46 16.05
CA GLN A 232 15.93 -1.24 14.97
C GLN A 232 15.05 -0.35 14.11
N TYR A 233 14.20 0.49 14.72
CA TYR A 233 13.39 1.49 14.02
C TYR A 233 14.26 2.46 13.22
N LYS A 234 15.32 3.02 13.85
CA LYS A 234 16.24 3.97 13.20
C LYS A 234 17.06 3.40 12.04
N ARG A 235 17.17 2.07 11.94
CA ARG A 235 17.81 1.42 10.78
C ARG A 235 16.89 1.34 9.57
N LEU A 236 15.57 1.37 9.79
CA LEU A 236 14.58 1.29 8.73
C LEU A 236 14.22 2.67 8.19
N ALA A 237 14.03 3.66 9.06
CA ALA A 237 13.53 4.98 8.70
C ALA A 237 13.90 6.06 9.72
N GLU A 238 13.62 7.33 9.41
CA GLU A 238 13.69 8.43 10.38
C GLU A 238 12.68 8.19 11.52
N VAL A 239 13.07 8.57 12.75
CA VAL A 239 12.27 8.34 13.96
C VAL A 239 12.19 9.60 14.81
N HIS A 240 10.98 10.08 15.04
CA HIS A 240 10.64 11.14 15.99
C HIS A 240 10.21 10.51 17.32
N VAL A 241 10.68 11.05 18.45
CA VAL A 241 10.29 10.55 19.78
C VAL A 241 9.59 11.68 20.54
N LEU A 242 8.35 11.43 20.98
CA LEU A 242 7.46 12.42 21.61
C LEU A 242 7.18 12.15 23.09
N ASP A 243 7.82 11.18 23.75
CA ASP A 243 7.74 10.96 25.22
C ASP A 243 6.31 11.07 25.82
N GLY A 244 5.35 10.37 25.23
CA GLY A 244 3.97 10.23 25.69
C GLY A 244 3.11 11.45 25.42
N ARG A 245 2.01 11.58 26.18
CA ARG A 245 1.08 12.72 26.04
C ARG A 245 1.76 14.07 26.26
N ALA A 246 2.75 14.14 27.15
CA ALA A 246 3.41 15.40 27.49
C ALA A 246 4.26 15.94 26.33
N GLY A 247 5.00 15.08 25.62
CA GLY A 247 5.73 15.54 24.44
C GLY A 247 4.83 15.69 23.22
N VAL A 248 3.73 14.93 23.09
CA VAL A 248 2.69 15.24 22.08
C VAL A 248 2.13 16.66 22.31
N ALA A 249 1.76 17.02 23.53
CA ALA A 249 1.22 18.35 23.83
C ALA A 249 2.23 19.50 23.62
N SER A 250 3.53 19.23 23.57
CA SER A 250 4.56 20.27 23.41
C SER A 250 5.23 20.31 22.03
N GLN A 251 5.26 19.18 21.30
CA GLN A 251 5.95 19.04 20.01
C GLN A 251 5.08 18.43 18.91
N GLY A 252 3.89 17.90 19.25
CA GLY A 252 3.02 17.18 18.31
C GLY A 252 2.67 18.02 17.09
N GLU A 253 2.17 19.24 17.29
CA GLU A 253 1.82 20.18 16.21
C GLU A 253 3.01 20.44 15.27
N LEU A 254 4.21 20.66 15.83
CA LEU A 254 5.42 20.93 15.05
C LEU A 254 5.83 19.73 14.20
N VAL A 255 5.81 18.53 14.79
CA VAL A 255 6.15 17.29 14.09
C VAL A 255 5.12 16.97 13.01
N SER A 256 3.82 17.08 13.29
CA SER A 256 2.76 16.85 12.31
C SER A 256 2.85 17.82 11.13
N LYS A 257 3.12 19.11 11.38
CA LYS A 257 3.33 20.11 10.32
C LYS A 257 4.60 19.85 9.51
N ARG A 258 5.69 19.39 10.14
CA ARG A 258 6.91 18.97 9.43
C ARG A 258 6.60 17.80 8.50
N LEU A 259 5.94 16.76 9.00
CA LEU A 259 5.58 15.57 8.23
C LEU A 259 4.71 15.97 7.02
N PHE A 260 3.70 16.81 7.23
CA PHE A 260 2.88 17.31 6.13
C PHE A 260 3.70 18.07 5.07
N ARG A 261 4.61 18.96 5.50
CA ARG A 261 5.51 19.69 4.60
C ARG A 261 6.46 18.77 3.83
N ALA A 262 6.93 17.69 4.46
CA ALA A 262 7.77 16.67 3.84
C ALA A 262 7.01 15.74 2.87
N GLY A 263 5.73 16.01 2.60
CA GLY A 263 4.93 15.28 1.62
C GLY A 263 4.09 14.13 2.20
N PHE A 264 4.18 13.85 3.51
CA PHE A 264 3.34 12.84 4.15
C PHE A 264 1.88 13.30 4.16
N ARG A 265 0.99 12.39 3.78
CA ARG A 265 -0.47 12.63 3.77
C ARG A 265 -1.25 11.59 4.54
N THR A 266 -0.63 10.46 4.90
CA THR A 266 -1.29 9.35 5.57
C THR A 266 -0.48 8.87 6.77
N ALA A 267 -1.17 8.35 7.78
CA ALA A 267 -0.57 7.81 8.99
C ALA A 267 -1.30 6.56 9.47
N ILE A 268 -0.55 5.54 9.88
CA ILE A 268 -1.07 4.35 10.58
C ILE A 268 -0.61 4.43 12.04
N LEU A 269 -1.58 4.48 12.94
CA LEU A 269 -1.40 4.52 14.38
C LEU A 269 -1.60 3.13 14.95
N ASN A 270 -0.58 2.58 15.60
CA ASN A 270 -0.65 1.26 16.18
C ASN A 270 -0.86 1.33 17.69
N THR A 271 -1.85 0.60 18.19
CA THR A 271 -2.36 0.55 19.58
C THR A 271 -3.21 1.75 19.99
N THR A 272 -4.15 1.51 20.91
CA THR A 272 -4.99 2.56 21.50
C THR A 272 -4.15 3.65 22.18
N VAL A 273 -2.97 3.31 22.73
CA VAL A 273 -2.07 4.28 23.39
C VAL A 273 -1.65 5.42 22.46
N SER A 274 -1.52 5.15 21.16
CA SER A 274 -1.15 6.17 20.16
C SER A 274 -2.27 7.17 19.86
N GLY A 275 -3.48 6.93 20.37
CA GLY A 275 -4.67 7.75 20.16
C GLY A 275 -4.51 9.22 20.55
N CYS A 276 -3.61 9.52 21.51
CA CYS A 276 -3.35 10.90 21.92
C CYS A 276 -2.72 11.79 20.84
N PHE A 277 -2.25 11.21 19.73
CA PHE A 277 -1.64 11.94 18.61
C PHE A 277 -2.53 12.06 17.37
N VAL A 278 -3.69 11.38 17.34
CA VAL A 278 -4.62 11.38 16.19
C VAL A 278 -5.01 12.80 15.80
N ARG A 279 -5.44 13.62 16.76
CA ARG A 279 -5.91 14.99 16.54
C ARG A 279 -4.85 15.87 15.88
N GLU A 280 -3.61 15.84 16.38
CA GLU A 280 -2.50 16.65 15.85
C GLU A 280 -2.19 16.31 14.38
N LEU A 281 -2.33 15.04 13.99
CA LEU A 281 -2.13 14.61 12.60
C LEU A 281 -3.31 15.07 11.71
N LYS A 282 -4.53 14.98 12.21
CA LYS A 282 -5.74 15.46 11.51
C LYS A 282 -5.71 16.97 11.31
N ASP A 283 -5.34 17.74 12.33
CA ASP A 283 -5.23 19.20 12.27
C ASP A 283 -4.13 19.65 11.28
N ALA A 284 -3.09 18.84 11.09
CA ALA A 284 -2.07 19.05 10.07
C ALA A 284 -2.52 18.64 8.65
N GLY A 285 -3.65 17.96 8.50
CA GLY A 285 -4.23 17.55 7.22
C GLY A 285 -3.86 16.14 6.75
N LEU A 286 -3.44 15.24 7.65
CA LEU A 286 -3.20 13.84 7.32
C LEU A 286 -4.48 13.01 7.45
N SER A 287 -4.59 11.96 6.62
CA SER A 287 -5.53 10.84 6.81
C SER A 287 -4.94 9.86 7.83
N VAL A 288 -5.75 9.39 8.77
CA VAL A 288 -5.32 8.59 9.91
C VAL A 288 -6.11 7.29 9.99
N LEU A 289 -5.38 6.18 10.01
CA LEU A 289 -5.91 4.85 10.31
C LEU A 289 -5.38 4.39 11.68
N SER A 290 -6.26 3.94 12.57
CA SER A 290 -5.89 3.44 13.90
C SER A 290 -6.09 1.92 14.03
N LEU A 291 -5.04 1.21 14.47
CA LEU A 291 -5.06 -0.22 14.77
C LEU A 291 -5.30 -0.44 16.26
N ILE A 292 -6.35 -1.19 16.59
CA ILE A 292 -6.73 -1.45 17.98
C ILE A 292 -6.43 -2.89 18.37
N HIS A 293 -5.60 -3.06 19.40
CA HIS A 293 -5.18 -4.37 19.90
C HIS A 293 -5.51 -4.58 21.38
N GLU A 294 -6.25 -3.67 22.01
CA GLU A 294 -6.56 -3.71 23.42
C GLU A 294 -7.98 -4.24 23.67
N LEU A 295 -8.10 -5.18 24.61
CA LEU A 295 -9.39 -5.61 25.14
C LEU A 295 -9.79 -4.76 26.37
N PRO A 296 -11.06 -4.76 26.81
CA PRO A 296 -11.56 -3.85 27.84
C PRO A 296 -10.74 -3.82 29.13
N GLY A 297 -10.25 -4.98 29.61
CA GLY A 297 -9.44 -5.03 30.82
C GLY A 297 -8.14 -4.26 30.70
N VAL A 298 -7.54 -4.26 29.50
CA VAL A 298 -6.32 -3.50 29.20
C VAL A 298 -6.63 -2.00 29.17
N ILE A 299 -7.69 -1.59 28.46
CA ILE A 299 -8.11 -0.17 28.38
C ILE A 299 -8.32 0.43 29.77
N GLU A 300 -9.08 -0.27 30.63
CA GLU A 300 -9.34 0.17 32.02
C GLU A 300 -8.06 0.20 32.87
N SER A 301 -7.21 -0.82 32.76
CA SER A 301 -5.98 -0.91 33.56
C SER A 301 -4.96 0.18 33.23
N PHE A 302 -4.89 0.60 31.96
CA PHE A 302 -3.98 1.64 31.49
C PHE A 302 -4.63 3.02 31.40
N LYS A 303 -5.93 3.15 31.72
CA LYS A 303 -6.70 4.41 31.69
C LYS A 303 -6.69 5.10 30.32
N LEU A 304 -6.99 4.32 29.28
CA LEU A 304 -6.92 4.75 27.89
C LEU A 304 -8.24 5.33 27.36
N GLU A 305 -9.22 5.63 28.22
CA GLU A 305 -10.55 6.07 27.79
C GLU A 305 -10.52 7.37 27.00
N SER A 306 -9.58 8.28 27.32
CA SER A 306 -9.41 9.50 26.53
C SER A 306 -8.87 9.23 25.12
N GLU A 307 -7.93 8.30 24.97
CA GLU A 307 -7.39 7.93 23.67
C GLU A 307 -8.43 7.22 22.82
N VAL A 308 -9.28 6.40 23.44
CA VAL A 308 -10.45 5.82 22.76
C VAL A 308 -11.35 6.91 22.20
N ALA A 309 -11.65 7.95 22.98
CA ALA A 309 -12.48 9.06 22.53
C ALA A 309 -11.84 9.84 21.37
N GLU A 310 -10.54 10.14 21.45
CA GLU A 310 -9.80 10.80 20.36
C GLU A 310 -9.79 9.96 19.08
N ILE A 311 -9.55 8.65 19.19
CA ILE A 311 -9.57 7.75 18.02
C ILE A 311 -10.96 7.73 17.39
N ALA A 312 -12.00 7.55 18.20
CA ALA A 312 -13.38 7.47 17.72
C ALA A 312 -13.88 8.77 17.07
N GLU A 313 -13.38 9.93 17.50
CA GLU A 313 -13.77 11.22 16.95
C GLU A 313 -12.98 11.60 15.69
N TYR A 314 -11.68 11.28 15.62
CA TYR A 314 -10.78 11.87 14.62
C TYR A 314 -10.21 10.89 13.60
N ALA A 315 -10.18 9.58 13.86
CA ALA A 315 -9.61 8.62 12.91
C ALA A 315 -10.53 8.44 11.68
N ASP A 316 -9.94 8.39 10.48
CA ASP A 316 -10.69 8.14 9.24
C ASP A 316 -11.08 6.66 9.11
N LYS A 317 -10.22 5.76 9.62
CA LYS A 317 -10.48 4.32 9.71
C LYS A 317 -9.99 3.75 11.03
N ILE A 318 -10.75 2.81 11.58
CA ILE A 318 -10.43 2.10 12.82
C ILE A 318 -10.47 0.60 12.54
N VAL A 319 -9.32 -0.06 12.65
CA VAL A 319 -9.16 -1.47 12.31
C VAL A 319 -9.04 -2.30 13.58
N PHE A 320 -9.94 -3.28 13.70
CA PHE A 320 -9.96 -4.24 14.79
C PHE A 320 -9.61 -5.64 14.28
N PRO A 321 -8.82 -6.43 15.02
CA PRO A 321 -8.45 -7.77 14.59
C PRO A 321 -9.59 -8.80 14.75
N SER A 322 -10.65 -8.46 15.48
CA SER A 322 -11.83 -9.32 15.65
C SER A 322 -13.04 -8.50 16.12
N VAL A 323 -14.23 -9.06 15.92
CA VAL A 323 -15.51 -8.50 16.42
C VAL A 323 -15.44 -8.31 17.94
N LYS A 324 -14.79 -9.23 18.66
CA LYS A 324 -14.68 -9.14 20.11
C LYS A 324 -13.87 -7.94 20.60
N VAL A 325 -12.79 -7.58 19.88
CA VAL A 325 -11.99 -6.40 20.22
C VAL A 325 -12.79 -5.14 19.90
N HIS A 326 -13.48 -5.12 18.76
CA HIS A 326 -14.42 -4.05 18.41
C HIS A 326 -15.49 -3.84 19.50
N ASP A 327 -16.23 -4.87 19.88
CA ASP A 327 -17.30 -4.78 20.88
C ASP A 327 -16.75 -4.36 22.25
N GLY A 328 -15.52 -4.77 22.56
CA GLY A 328 -14.80 -4.33 23.74
C GLY A 328 -14.49 -2.84 23.73
N PHE A 329 -13.98 -2.33 22.61
CA PHE A 329 -13.62 -0.92 22.43
C PHE A 329 -14.86 0.00 22.39
N ALA A 330 -15.94 -0.43 21.72
CA ALA A 330 -17.20 0.31 21.60
C ALA A 330 -17.90 0.58 22.95
N ARG A 331 -17.49 -0.11 24.03
CA ARG A 331 -17.94 0.19 25.40
C ARG A 331 -17.44 1.54 25.93
N PHE A 332 -16.38 2.08 25.34
CA PHE A 332 -15.68 3.27 25.83
C PHE A 332 -15.83 4.50 24.90
N GLY A 333 -16.28 4.31 23.66
CA GLY A 333 -16.48 5.40 22.68
C GLY A 333 -17.54 5.07 21.64
N GLN A 334 -18.19 6.10 21.10
CA GLN A 334 -19.16 5.96 20.02
C GLN A 334 -18.43 5.87 18.69
N LEU A 335 -18.60 4.77 17.97
CA LEU A 335 -17.94 4.51 16.69
C LEU A 335 -18.86 4.90 15.51
N ASP A 336 -18.24 5.37 14.43
CA ASP A 336 -18.87 5.48 13.12
C ASP A 336 -18.75 4.14 12.37
N ASP A 337 -19.87 3.53 12.03
CA ASP A 337 -19.93 2.25 11.32
C ASP A 337 -19.19 2.30 9.96
N GLU A 338 -19.12 3.47 9.31
CA GLU A 338 -18.38 3.63 8.05
C GLU A 338 -16.85 3.67 8.25
N ALA A 339 -16.38 4.03 9.44
CA ALA A 339 -14.97 4.09 9.79
C ALA A 339 -14.42 2.74 10.27
N VAL A 340 -15.30 1.86 10.76
CA VAL A 340 -14.91 0.58 11.40
C VAL A 340 -14.63 -0.51 10.37
N VAL A 341 -13.52 -1.22 10.57
CA VAL A 341 -13.15 -2.40 9.78
C VAL A 341 -12.71 -3.55 10.70
N ILE A 342 -13.27 -4.74 10.50
CA ILE A 342 -12.76 -5.97 11.13
C ILE A 342 -11.76 -6.63 10.18
N LYS A 343 -10.47 -6.56 10.50
CA LYS A 343 -9.39 -7.18 9.73
C LYS A 343 -8.36 -7.79 10.68
N PRO A 344 -8.33 -9.11 10.87
CA PRO A 344 -7.30 -9.75 11.66
C PRO A 344 -5.92 -9.51 11.06
N GLN A 345 -4.93 -9.32 11.92
CA GLN A 345 -3.55 -9.24 11.49
C GLN A 345 -3.12 -10.58 10.87
N GLY A 346 -2.35 -10.52 9.78
CA GLY A 346 -1.74 -11.72 9.21
C GLY A 346 -0.52 -12.19 10.02
N LEU A 347 -0.02 -13.38 9.68
CA LEU A 347 1.16 -13.97 10.30
C LEU A 347 2.46 -13.36 9.72
N TYR A 348 3.06 -12.43 10.45
CA TYR A 348 4.31 -11.77 10.03
C TYR A 348 5.55 -12.64 10.20
N LYS A 349 5.52 -13.60 11.14
CA LYS A 349 6.63 -14.53 11.40
C LYS A 349 6.24 -15.94 10.97
N LYS A 350 6.59 -16.31 9.75
CA LYS A 350 6.48 -17.70 9.26
C LYS A 350 7.57 -18.56 9.91
N ASN A 351 7.22 -19.77 10.34
CA ASN A 351 8.18 -20.70 10.92
C ASN A 351 9.13 -21.22 9.82
N LYS A 352 10.42 -21.37 10.12
CA LYS A 352 11.40 -21.91 9.15
C LYS A 352 11.33 -23.43 9.00
N LEU A 353 10.78 -24.12 9.99
CA LEU A 353 10.74 -25.57 10.13
C LEU A 353 9.30 -26.08 9.88
N ARG A 354 8.87 -26.11 8.63
CA ARG A 354 7.46 -26.36 8.24
C ARG A 354 7.25 -27.63 7.44
N THR A 355 8.27 -28.18 6.80
CA THR A 355 8.13 -29.42 6.04
C THR A 355 7.96 -30.61 6.98
N GLU A 356 7.45 -31.74 6.47
CA GLU A 356 7.30 -32.95 7.28
C GLU A 356 8.65 -33.45 7.82
N ASP A 357 9.73 -33.27 7.06
CA ASP A 357 11.11 -33.58 7.45
C ASP A 357 11.63 -32.60 8.53
N ASP A 358 11.35 -31.30 8.38
CA ASP A 358 11.71 -30.30 9.39
C ASP A 358 11.02 -30.58 10.72
N ILE A 359 9.72 -30.86 10.68
CA ILE A 359 8.90 -31.16 11.87
C ILE A 359 9.44 -32.42 12.55
N THR A 360 9.73 -33.47 11.79
CA THR A 360 10.30 -34.71 12.33
C THR A 360 11.64 -34.43 13.03
N THR A 361 12.50 -33.63 12.41
CA THR A 361 13.81 -33.26 12.95
C THR A 361 13.68 -32.36 14.19
N ALA A 362 12.76 -31.40 14.18
CA ALA A 362 12.50 -30.49 15.29
C ALA A 362 11.97 -31.25 16.50
N ARG A 363 11.07 -32.23 16.30
CA ARG A 363 10.52 -33.09 17.35
C ARG A 363 11.61 -33.90 18.05
N ALA A 364 12.51 -34.53 17.30
CA ALA A 364 13.64 -35.26 17.86
C ALA A 364 14.61 -34.32 18.60
N SER A 365 14.92 -33.17 18.00
CA SER A 365 15.85 -32.18 18.56
C SER A 365 15.34 -31.57 19.86
N LEU A 366 14.04 -31.27 19.95
CA LEU A 366 13.42 -30.68 21.14
C LEU A 366 13.44 -31.67 22.32
N ARG A 367 13.15 -32.94 22.09
CA ARG A 367 13.23 -34.01 23.10
C ARG A 367 14.66 -34.18 23.59
N ALA A 368 15.62 -34.29 22.67
CA ALA A 368 17.04 -34.38 23.00
C ALA A 368 17.56 -33.17 23.80
N ARG A 369 17.12 -31.94 23.45
CA ARG A 369 17.49 -30.69 24.14
C ARG A 369 17.16 -30.74 25.63
N PHE A 370 16.04 -31.36 25.99
CA PHE A 370 15.57 -31.46 27.37
C PHE A 370 15.79 -32.83 28.01
N GLY A 371 16.49 -33.75 27.33
CA GLY A 371 16.76 -35.10 27.85
C GLY A 371 15.50 -35.95 28.01
N LEU A 372 14.49 -35.74 27.15
CA LEU A 372 13.23 -36.47 27.16
C LEU A 372 13.32 -37.72 26.27
N ASP A 373 12.51 -38.73 26.60
CA ASP A 373 12.37 -39.94 25.78
C ASP A 373 11.72 -39.65 24.41
N ASP A 374 11.95 -40.53 23.43
CA ASP A 374 11.45 -40.35 22.06
C ASP A 374 9.91 -40.34 21.97
N ASP A 375 9.23 -41.03 22.89
CA ASP A 375 7.78 -41.09 22.97
C ASP A 375 7.15 -39.96 23.82
N ALA A 376 7.98 -39.08 24.40
CA ALA A 376 7.52 -37.95 25.20
C ALA A 376 6.51 -37.08 24.43
N LEU A 377 5.45 -36.67 25.12
CA LEU A 377 4.34 -35.88 24.60
C LEU A 377 4.45 -34.44 25.11
N ILE A 378 4.70 -33.48 24.23
CA ILE A 378 5.04 -32.10 24.60
C ILE A 378 3.85 -31.16 24.42
N VAL A 379 3.38 -30.58 25.53
CA VAL A 379 2.42 -29.47 25.52
C VAL A 379 3.16 -28.15 25.65
N LEU A 380 3.00 -27.27 24.66
CA LEU A 380 3.68 -25.98 24.60
C LEU A 380 2.75 -24.84 25.05
N GLY A 381 3.23 -23.99 25.95
CA GLY A 381 2.68 -22.67 26.23
C GLY A 381 3.69 -21.58 25.86
N MET A 382 3.22 -20.41 25.43
CA MET A 382 4.12 -19.32 25.03
C MET A 382 3.56 -17.93 25.36
N GLY A 383 4.41 -17.08 25.91
CA GLY A 383 4.10 -15.69 26.25
C GLY A 383 4.63 -15.28 27.62
N TYR A 384 4.33 -14.05 28.03
CA TYR A 384 4.69 -13.56 29.36
C TYR A 384 3.92 -14.34 30.43
N ALA A 385 4.61 -15.09 31.29
CA ALA A 385 4.01 -15.93 32.32
C ALA A 385 3.47 -15.07 33.47
N ASP A 386 2.26 -14.54 33.29
CA ASP A 386 1.48 -13.81 34.29
C ASP A 386 0.08 -14.42 34.47
N HIS A 387 -0.71 -13.78 35.34
CA HIS A 387 -2.10 -14.18 35.57
C HIS A 387 -2.99 -13.99 34.32
N ARG A 388 -2.69 -13.04 33.43
CA ARG A 388 -3.48 -12.80 32.21
C ARG A 388 -3.29 -13.93 31.20
N LYS A 389 -2.06 -14.38 30.98
CA LYS A 389 -1.71 -15.52 30.09
C LYS A 389 -2.01 -16.88 30.73
N GLY A 390 -2.26 -16.91 32.03
CA GLY A 390 -2.82 -18.08 32.71
C GLY A 390 -1.81 -19.20 32.94
N ILE A 391 -0.56 -18.86 33.28
CA ILE A 391 0.46 -19.85 33.62
C ILE A 391 0.03 -20.77 34.78
N ASP A 392 -0.79 -20.27 35.70
CA ASP A 392 -1.42 -21.04 36.76
C ASP A 392 -2.38 -22.12 36.21
N LEU A 393 -3.22 -21.76 35.24
CA LEU A 393 -4.16 -22.68 34.58
C LEU A 393 -3.42 -23.72 33.72
N PHE A 394 -2.31 -23.33 33.09
CA PHE A 394 -1.43 -24.24 32.35
C PHE A 394 -0.86 -25.33 33.25
N VAL A 395 -0.38 -24.96 34.44
CA VAL A 395 0.15 -25.91 35.42
C VAL A 395 -0.95 -26.78 36.03
N ASP A 396 -2.11 -26.21 36.33
CA ASP A 396 -3.24 -26.98 36.87
C ASP A 396 -3.77 -28.00 35.87
N ALA A 397 -3.83 -27.65 34.58
CA ALA A 397 -4.14 -28.61 33.52
C ALA A 397 -3.06 -29.69 33.42
N GLY A 398 -1.79 -29.30 33.45
CA GLY A 398 -0.67 -30.24 33.38
C GLY A 398 -0.67 -31.28 34.48
N ARG A 399 -0.94 -30.88 35.74
CA ARG A 399 -1.07 -31.81 36.88
C ARG A 399 -2.11 -32.89 36.65
N ARG A 400 -3.18 -32.58 35.93
CA ARG A 400 -4.24 -33.54 35.60
C ARG A 400 -3.84 -34.43 34.43
N VAL A 401 -3.28 -33.85 33.37
CA VAL A 401 -2.81 -34.59 32.19
C VAL A 401 -1.72 -35.58 32.56
N ILE A 402 -0.73 -35.19 33.36
CA ILE A 402 0.40 -36.05 33.78
C ILE A 402 -0.09 -37.29 34.57
N LYS A 403 -1.19 -37.17 35.32
CA LYS A 403 -1.80 -38.33 36.02
C LYS A 403 -2.46 -39.32 35.06
N SER A 404 -2.83 -38.89 33.86
CA SER A 404 -3.43 -39.71 32.82
C SER A 404 -2.42 -40.21 31.79
N LEU A 405 -1.39 -39.41 31.50
CA LEU A 405 -0.32 -39.66 30.54
C LEU A 405 1.01 -39.29 31.22
N ASP A 406 1.70 -40.27 31.79
CA ASP A 406 2.94 -40.06 32.55
C ASP A 406 4.13 -39.64 31.67
N ASN A 407 4.08 -39.88 30.36
CA ASN A 407 5.06 -39.38 29.40
C ASN A 407 4.74 -37.97 28.86
N ALA A 408 3.81 -37.23 29.47
CA ALA A 408 3.50 -35.84 29.09
C ALA A 408 4.42 -34.81 29.78
N TYR A 409 4.86 -33.82 29.03
CA TYR A 409 5.74 -32.74 29.46
C TYR A 409 5.17 -31.38 29.03
N PHE A 410 5.28 -30.39 29.91
CA PHE A 410 4.70 -29.06 29.78
C PHE A 410 5.82 -28.03 29.69
N ILE A 411 5.99 -27.42 28.52
CA ILE A 411 7.05 -26.45 28.26
C ILE A 411 6.43 -25.06 28.11
N TRP A 412 6.91 -24.07 28.88
CA TRP A 412 6.48 -22.68 28.73
C TRP A 412 7.63 -21.75 28.37
N VAL A 413 7.55 -21.13 27.20
CA VAL A 413 8.57 -20.21 26.66
C VAL A 413 8.13 -18.76 26.87
N GLY A 414 8.98 -17.94 27.46
CA GLY A 414 8.76 -16.50 27.62
C GLY A 414 9.31 -15.93 28.93
N HIS A 415 9.25 -14.59 29.05
CA HIS A 415 9.49 -13.90 30.32
C HIS A 415 8.44 -14.26 31.36
N SER A 416 8.75 -14.03 32.65
CA SER A 416 7.88 -14.45 33.74
C SER A 416 7.83 -13.46 34.89
N ASP A 417 6.70 -13.46 35.59
CA ASP A 417 6.59 -12.84 36.91
C ASP A 417 7.31 -13.73 37.94
N GLU A 418 8.44 -13.25 38.48
CA GLU A 418 9.28 -14.01 39.41
C GLU A 418 8.52 -14.45 40.67
N GLN A 419 7.60 -13.63 41.18
CA GLN A 419 6.84 -13.95 42.40
C GLN A 419 5.81 -15.04 42.14
N LEU A 420 5.11 -14.96 41.02
CA LEU A 420 4.15 -15.97 40.60
C LEU A 420 4.85 -17.30 40.31
N MET A 421 5.94 -17.27 39.54
CA MET A 421 6.71 -18.48 39.21
C MET A 421 7.29 -19.14 40.45
N SER A 422 7.81 -18.39 41.42
CA SER A 422 8.31 -18.96 42.68
C SER A 422 7.24 -19.76 43.43
N LYS A 423 5.97 -19.33 43.39
CA LYS A 423 4.84 -20.06 43.99
C LYS A 423 4.51 -21.31 43.19
N ILE A 424 4.46 -21.20 41.86
CA ILE A 424 4.17 -22.30 40.94
C ILE A 424 5.22 -23.42 41.10
N GLU A 425 6.51 -23.08 41.05
CA GLU A 425 7.61 -24.03 41.17
C GLU A 425 7.60 -24.77 42.51
N LYS A 426 7.29 -24.07 43.61
CA LYS A 426 7.13 -24.71 44.93
C LYS A 426 5.96 -25.70 44.93
N GLY A 427 4.85 -25.34 44.27
CA GLY A 427 3.68 -26.20 44.13
C GLY A 427 4.00 -27.49 43.37
N ILE A 428 4.55 -27.40 42.16
CA ILE A 428 4.87 -28.58 41.34
C ILE A 428 5.92 -29.50 41.98
N ARG A 429 6.87 -28.94 42.75
CA ARG A 429 7.84 -29.74 43.53
C ARG A 429 7.16 -30.49 44.67
N ALA A 430 6.23 -29.84 45.39
CA ALA A 430 5.46 -30.49 46.45
C ALA A 430 4.58 -31.63 45.92
N ASP A 431 4.10 -31.51 44.68
CA ASP A 431 3.31 -32.54 44.00
C ASP A 431 4.15 -33.67 43.40
N GLY A 432 5.48 -33.58 43.43
CA GLY A 432 6.39 -34.56 42.83
C GLY A 432 6.40 -34.55 41.30
N MET A 433 6.01 -33.43 40.66
CA MET A 433 5.85 -33.30 39.20
C MET A 433 6.85 -32.34 38.56
N ALA A 434 7.86 -31.88 39.29
CA ALA A 434 8.78 -30.85 38.82
C ALA A 434 9.47 -31.20 37.49
N ASP A 435 9.80 -32.48 37.27
CA ASP A 435 10.50 -32.95 36.07
C ASP A 435 9.62 -32.91 34.80
N HIS A 436 8.29 -32.78 34.94
CA HIS A 436 7.36 -32.66 33.82
C HIS A 436 7.14 -31.22 33.37
N PHE A 437 7.61 -30.21 34.11
CA PHE A 437 7.42 -28.80 33.76
C PHE A 437 8.75 -28.12 33.47
N ILE A 438 8.87 -27.55 32.27
CA ILE A 438 10.13 -26.97 31.76
C ILE A 438 9.90 -25.49 31.43
N PHE A 439 10.66 -24.62 32.08
CA PHE A 439 10.57 -23.16 31.93
C PHE A 439 11.90 -22.61 31.39
N PRO A 440 12.18 -22.70 30.07
CA PRO A 440 13.43 -22.21 29.49
C PRO A 440 13.62 -20.68 29.59
N GLY A 441 12.56 -19.93 29.89
CA GLY A 441 12.59 -18.47 29.92
C GLY A 441 12.44 -17.87 28.52
N LEU A 442 13.01 -16.68 28.31
CA LEU A 442 12.97 -16.01 27.00
C LEU A 442 13.90 -16.71 26.00
N GLU A 443 13.33 -17.22 24.92
CA GLU A 443 14.07 -17.80 23.79
C GLU A 443 14.02 -16.86 22.59
N LYS A 444 15.15 -16.70 21.89
CA LYS A 444 15.22 -15.89 20.66
C LYS A 444 14.65 -16.63 19.45
N ASP A 445 14.87 -17.94 19.39
CA ASP A 445 14.40 -18.79 18.32
C ASP A 445 13.31 -19.73 18.85
N THR A 446 12.07 -19.41 18.53
CA THR A 446 10.89 -20.15 18.98
C THR A 446 10.46 -21.22 17.98
N ASP A 447 11.03 -21.23 16.77
CA ASP A 447 10.60 -22.10 15.68
C ASP A 447 10.68 -23.60 16.04
N PRO A 448 11.77 -24.09 16.68
CA PRO A 448 11.88 -25.49 17.09
C PRO A 448 10.86 -25.91 18.15
N TYR A 449 10.34 -24.96 18.94
CA TYR A 449 9.36 -25.27 19.98
C TYR A 449 8.00 -25.56 19.35
N TYR A 450 7.54 -24.70 18.43
CA TYR A 450 6.29 -24.93 17.72
C TYR A 450 6.33 -26.22 16.90
N SER A 451 7.37 -26.41 16.09
CA SER A 451 7.48 -27.60 15.23
C SER A 451 7.76 -28.88 16.03
N GLY A 452 8.38 -28.77 17.21
CA GLY A 452 8.76 -29.91 18.04
C GLY A 452 7.69 -30.38 19.04
N ALA A 453 6.67 -29.56 19.31
CA ALA A 453 5.59 -29.86 20.25
C ALA A 453 4.49 -30.76 19.64
N ASP A 454 3.59 -31.24 20.51
CA ASP A 454 2.46 -32.11 20.15
C ASP A 454 1.12 -31.37 20.19
N VAL A 455 0.94 -30.47 21.16
CA VAL A 455 -0.25 -29.61 21.28
C VAL A 455 0.17 -28.24 21.84
N PHE A 456 -0.41 -27.16 21.32
CA PHE A 456 -0.28 -25.83 21.91
C PHE A 456 -1.41 -25.57 22.91
N ALA A 457 -1.07 -25.11 24.11
CA ALA A 457 -2.03 -24.75 25.16
C ALA A 457 -2.07 -23.23 25.35
N LEU A 458 -3.12 -22.60 24.83
CA LEU A 458 -3.42 -21.20 25.08
C LEU A 458 -4.35 -21.04 26.29
N THR A 459 -3.75 -20.83 27.46
CA THR A 459 -4.44 -20.69 28.74
C THR A 459 -4.79 -19.25 29.10
N SER A 460 -4.68 -18.32 28.15
CA SER A 460 -4.98 -16.90 28.36
C SER A 460 -6.40 -16.69 28.88
N ARG A 461 -6.53 -15.80 29.86
CA ARG A 461 -7.84 -15.26 30.29
C ARG A 461 -8.35 -14.19 29.35
N GLU A 462 -7.43 -13.43 28.76
CA GLU A 462 -7.72 -12.32 27.86
C GLU A 462 -6.58 -12.18 26.83
N ASP A 463 -6.91 -12.29 25.54
CA ASP A 463 -5.97 -12.14 24.42
C ASP A 463 -6.68 -11.56 23.18
N PRO A 464 -6.30 -10.39 22.65
CA PRO A 464 -7.02 -9.73 21.55
C PRO A 464 -7.04 -10.60 20.29
N PHE A 465 -5.87 -10.90 19.75
CA PHE A 465 -5.68 -11.79 18.60
C PHE A 465 -4.21 -12.28 18.57
N PRO A 466 -3.85 -13.27 19.41
CA PRO A 466 -2.47 -13.63 19.68
C PRO A 466 -1.78 -14.30 18.47
N SER A 467 -0.63 -13.76 18.05
CA SER A 467 0.19 -14.35 16.98
C SER A 467 0.60 -15.80 17.25
N VAL A 468 0.82 -16.18 18.52
CA VAL A 468 1.23 -17.54 18.89
C VAL A 468 0.24 -18.62 18.47
N VAL A 469 -1.05 -18.27 18.29
CA VAL A 469 -2.06 -19.18 17.72
C VAL A 469 -1.74 -19.41 16.25
N MET A 470 -1.57 -18.35 15.47
CA MET A 470 -1.23 -18.48 14.04
C MET A 470 0.13 -19.13 13.82
N GLU A 471 1.14 -18.82 14.66
CA GLU A 471 2.46 -19.46 14.62
C GLU A 471 2.39 -20.97 14.90
N SER A 472 1.49 -21.40 15.79
CA SER A 472 1.24 -22.82 16.05
C SER A 472 0.57 -23.48 14.85
N LEU A 473 -0.49 -22.86 14.32
CA LEU A 473 -1.23 -23.40 13.19
C LEU A 473 -0.38 -23.45 11.90
N ASP A 474 0.56 -22.51 11.68
CA ASP A 474 1.46 -22.47 10.52
C ASP A 474 2.32 -23.73 10.37
N VAL A 475 2.61 -24.44 11.46
CA VAL A 475 3.34 -25.73 11.48
C VAL A 475 2.41 -26.93 11.70
N GLY A 476 1.09 -26.72 11.70
CA GLY A 476 0.10 -27.76 11.96
C GLY A 476 0.03 -28.23 13.43
N LEU A 477 0.51 -27.42 14.39
CA LEU A 477 0.39 -27.73 15.82
C LEU A 477 -1.04 -27.38 16.29
N PRO A 478 -1.87 -28.35 16.71
CA PRO A 478 -3.23 -28.07 17.14
C PRO A 478 -3.24 -27.27 18.43
N VAL A 479 -4.22 -26.37 18.55
CA VAL A 479 -4.37 -25.45 19.70
C VAL A 479 -5.52 -25.87 20.60
N VAL A 480 -5.33 -25.91 21.92
CA VAL A 480 -6.42 -25.92 22.90
C VAL A 480 -6.53 -24.54 23.53
N ALA A 481 -7.74 -24.00 23.64
CA ALA A 481 -7.96 -22.67 24.20
C ALA A 481 -9.36 -22.50 24.83
N PHE A 482 -9.53 -21.47 25.66
CA PHE A 482 -10.82 -21.13 26.25
C PHE A 482 -11.73 -20.36 25.29
N ASP A 483 -13.01 -20.76 25.24
CA ASP A 483 -14.05 -20.24 24.32
C ASP A 483 -14.43 -18.76 24.47
N LYS A 484 -14.02 -18.09 25.56
CA LYS A 484 -14.27 -16.65 25.78
C LYS A 484 -13.01 -15.86 26.11
N ALA A 485 -11.84 -16.34 25.73
CA ALA A 485 -10.58 -15.68 26.07
C ALA A 485 -10.11 -14.64 25.04
N GLY A 486 -10.63 -14.60 23.81
CA GLY A 486 -10.08 -13.67 22.82
C GLY A 486 -10.71 -13.68 21.44
N GLY A 487 -10.11 -12.93 20.51
CA GLY A 487 -10.51 -12.87 19.10
C GLY A 487 -10.07 -14.06 18.27
N PHE A 488 -9.16 -14.89 18.78
CA PHE A 488 -8.77 -16.16 18.15
C PHE A 488 -9.89 -17.22 18.16
N VAL A 489 -10.96 -16.99 18.92
CA VAL A 489 -12.09 -17.92 19.04
C VAL A 489 -12.73 -18.17 17.68
N ASP A 490 -12.96 -17.12 16.90
CA ASP A 490 -13.59 -17.24 15.58
C ASP A 490 -12.70 -18.05 14.61
N LEU A 491 -11.38 -17.91 14.72
CA LEU A 491 -10.40 -18.71 13.97
C LEU A 491 -10.49 -20.19 14.38
N LEU A 492 -10.41 -20.49 15.68
CA LEU A 492 -10.39 -21.87 16.17
C LEU A 492 -11.74 -22.61 16.03
N GLN A 493 -12.86 -21.88 15.93
CA GLN A 493 -14.16 -22.46 15.59
C GLN A 493 -14.20 -23.05 14.18
N ARG A 494 -13.42 -22.50 13.25
CA ARG A 494 -13.36 -22.93 11.86
C ARG A 494 -12.39 -24.09 11.65
N GLY A 495 -11.38 -24.24 12.51
CA GLY A 495 -10.41 -25.33 12.47
C GLY A 495 -9.13 -25.02 13.26
N GLY A 496 -8.18 -25.96 13.26
CA GLY A 496 -6.88 -25.78 13.90
C GLY A 496 -6.83 -25.98 15.42
N GLY A 497 -7.98 -26.04 16.11
CA GLY A 497 -7.97 -26.24 17.56
C GLY A 497 -9.26 -26.75 18.18
N VAL A 498 -9.23 -26.86 19.51
CA VAL A 498 -10.35 -27.26 20.36
C VAL A 498 -10.63 -26.15 21.36
N LEU A 499 -11.85 -25.61 21.29
CA LEU A 499 -12.34 -24.62 22.25
C LEU A 499 -13.05 -25.32 23.40
N VAL A 500 -12.67 -24.97 24.63
CA VAL A 500 -13.28 -25.52 25.85
C VAL A 500 -13.93 -24.43 26.68
N SER A 501 -14.84 -24.83 27.56
CA SER A 501 -15.54 -23.91 28.44
C SER A 501 -14.56 -23.10 29.29
N SER A 502 -14.74 -21.78 29.28
CA SER A 502 -13.87 -20.82 29.94
C SER A 502 -13.53 -21.20 31.40
N PHE A 503 -12.24 -21.24 31.69
CA PHE A 503 -11.64 -21.54 33.00
C PHE A 503 -11.96 -22.93 33.58
N SER A 504 -12.51 -23.84 32.79
CA SER A 504 -12.72 -25.23 33.19
C SER A 504 -11.43 -26.04 33.00
N VAL A 505 -10.59 -26.13 34.03
CA VAL A 505 -9.35 -26.93 34.01
C VAL A 505 -9.63 -28.40 33.65
N ASN A 506 -10.76 -28.96 34.09
CA ASN A 506 -11.14 -30.33 33.77
C ASN A 506 -11.37 -30.51 32.26
N ALA A 507 -12.24 -29.70 31.66
CA ALA A 507 -12.53 -29.80 30.23
C ALA A 507 -11.29 -29.51 29.38
N TYR A 508 -10.45 -28.56 29.82
CA TYR A 508 -9.19 -28.23 29.17
C TYR A 508 -8.22 -29.42 29.18
N SER A 509 -8.06 -30.07 30.34
CA SER A 509 -7.18 -31.24 30.48
C SER A 509 -7.68 -32.44 29.68
N ASP A 510 -9.00 -32.66 29.68
CA ASP A 510 -9.61 -33.76 28.92
C ASP A 510 -9.40 -33.56 27.41
N ALA A 511 -9.48 -32.32 26.91
CA ALA A 511 -9.15 -31.98 25.53
C ALA A 511 -7.67 -32.17 25.19
N LEU A 512 -6.75 -31.82 26.10
CA LEU A 512 -5.32 -32.11 25.94
C LEU A 512 -5.07 -33.62 25.85
N VAL A 513 -5.61 -34.41 26.77
CA VAL A 513 -5.46 -35.88 26.77
C VAL A 513 -5.97 -36.49 25.47
N ASP A 514 -7.13 -36.04 25.00
CA ASP A 514 -7.74 -36.52 23.75
C ASP A 514 -6.85 -36.25 22.52
N LEU A 515 -6.30 -35.04 22.38
CA LEU A 515 -5.38 -34.72 21.28
C LEU A 515 -4.03 -35.43 21.38
N LEU A 516 -3.50 -35.58 22.59
CA LEU A 516 -2.23 -36.27 22.84
C LEU A 516 -2.33 -37.79 22.62
N SER A 517 -3.52 -38.37 22.83
CA SER A 517 -3.77 -39.81 22.69
C SER A 517 -4.16 -40.22 21.26
N ASP A 518 -4.74 -39.32 20.46
CA ASP A 518 -5.17 -39.58 19.08
C ASP A 518 -4.37 -38.74 18.07
N ARG A 519 -3.26 -39.33 17.59
CA ARG A 519 -2.36 -38.68 16.62
C ARG A 519 -3.03 -38.38 15.28
N ASP A 520 -3.95 -39.23 14.82
CA ASP A 520 -4.63 -39.01 13.54
C ASP A 520 -5.60 -37.82 13.66
N LYS A 521 -6.29 -37.69 14.78
CA LYS A 521 -7.13 -36.52 15.08
C LYS A 521 -6.29 -35.25 15.19
N SER A 522 -5.18 -35.30 15.92
CA SER A 522 -4.23 -34.20 16.03
C SER A 522 -3.74 -33.74 14.65
N LYS A 523 -3.29 -34.67 13.80
CA LYS A 523 -2.84 -34.36 12.42
C LYS A 523 -3.96 -33.73 11.59
N ARG A 524 -5.18 -34.27 11.63
CA ARG A 524 -6.32 -33.70 10.88
C ARG A 524 -6.65 -32.26 11.30
N ILE A 525 -6.68 -32.00 12.61
CA ILE A 525 -6.96 -30.65 13.15
C ILE A 525 -5.83 -29.69 12.77
N GLY A 526 -4.58 -30.13 12.93
CA GLY A 526 -3.38 -29.39 12.55
C GLY A 526 -3.35 -29.00 11.07
N THR A 527 -3.57 -29.95 10.16
CA THR A 527 -3.62 -29.70 8.71
C THR A 527 -4.70 -28.68 8.34
N LEU A 528 -5.88 -28.76 8.95
CA LEU A 528 -6.94 -27.78 8.71
C LEU A 528 -6.53 -26.38 9.21
N GLY A 529 -5.91 -26.29 10.38
CA GLY A 529 -5.41 -25.02 10.92
C GLY A 529 -4.33 -24.37 10.05
N ALA A 530 -3.36 -25.17 9.58
CA ALA A 530 -2.31 -24.72 8.68
C ALA A 530 -2.89 -24.17 7.37
N SER A 531 -3.84 -24.88 6.76
CA SER A 531 -4.52 -24.44 5.54
C SER A 531 -5.21 -23.08 5.73
N ILE A 532 -5.92 -22.87 6.84
CA ILE A 532 -6.57 -21.59 7.14
C ILE A 532 -5.53 -20.47 7.25
N VAL A 533 -4.45 -20.67 8.01
CA VAL A 533 -3.40 -19.65 8.18
C VAL A 533 -2.71 -19.31 6.86
N HIS A 534 -2.36 -20.32 6.06
CA HIS A 534 -1.66 -20.13 4.79
C HIS A 534 -2.50 -19.42 3.73
N THR A 535 -3.82 -19.60 3.76
CA THR A 535 -4.73 -19.04 2.74
C THR A 535 -5.31 -17.69 3.12
N GLU A 536 -5.58 -17.45 4.41
CA GLU A 536 -6.37 -16.29 4.86
C GLU A 536 -5.58 -15.25 5.66
N PHE A 537 -4.44 -15.64 6.26
CA PHE A 537 -3.69 -14.79 7.19
C PHE A 537 -2.36 -14.31 6.59
N SER A 538 -2.36 -13.94 5.31
CA SER A 538 -1.20 -13.26 4.72
C SER A 538 -0.99 -11.90 5.40
N PHE A 539 0.19 -11.73 5.99
CA PHE A 539 0.62 -10.46 6.56
C PHE A 539 0.89 -9.40 5.49
N ARG A 540 1.39 -9.81 4.33
CA ARG A 540 1.67 -8.89 3.22
C ARG A 540 0.37 -8.28 2.67
N ARG A 541 -0.66 -9.10 2.43
CA ARG A 541 -2.01 -8.61 2.06
C ARG A 541 -2.61 -7.73 3.15
N TYR A 542 -2.43 -8.08 4.42
CA TYR A 542 -2.88 -7.24 5.54
C TYR A 542 -2.27 -5.83 5.46
N VAL A 543 -0.95 -5.69 5.24
CA VAL A 543 -0.31 -4.38 5.10
C VAL A 543 -0.79 -3.62 3.87
N PHE A 544 -1.05 -4.30 2.75
CA PHE A 544 -1.61 -3.69 1.54
C PHE A 544 -3.00 -3.09 1.81
N ASP A 545 -3.85 -3.87 2.49
CA ASP A 545 -5.18 -3.44 2.87
C ASP A 545 -5.12 -2.22 3.79
N LEU A 546 -4.21 -2.20 4.78
CA LEU A 546 -4.03 -1.01 5.63
C LEU A 546 -3.62 0.23 4.83
N ALA A 547 -2.65 0.09 3.92
CA ALA A 547 -2.19 1.19 3.08
C ALA A 547 -3.31 1.72 2.17
N SER A 548 -4.09 0.83 1.56
CA SER A 548 -5.21 1.19 0.68
C SER A 548 -6.40 1.81 1.45
N MET A 549 -6.62 1.39 2.70
CA MET A 549 -7.67 1.96 3.57
C MET A 549 -7.36 3.40 3.99
N VAL A 550 -6.08 3.73 4.24
CA VAL A 550 -5.68 5.09 4.65
C VAL A 550 -5.41 6.01 3.47
N ASP A 551 -4.97 5.44 2.34
CA ASP A 551 -4.75 6.13 1.06
C ASP A 551 -5.68 5.56 -0.02
N PRO A 552 -6.85 6.19 -0.27
CA PRO A 552 -7.74 5.80 -1.35
C PRO A 552 -7.12 5.89 -2.75
N ALA A 553 -5.98 6.58 -2.88
CA ALA A 553 -5.23 6.69 -4.11
C ALA A 553 -4.24 5.51 -4.31
N PHE A 554 -4.16 4.57 -3.35
CA PHE A 554 -3.37 3.36 -3.46
C PHE A 554 -4.27 2.15 -3.76
N PHE A 555 -4.29 1.75 -5.04
CA PHE A 555 -5.07 0.60 -5.53
C PHE A 555 -4.36 -0.74 -5.29
N ARG A 556 -5.13 -1.76 -4.95
CA ARG A 556 -4.65 -3.14 -4.93
C ARG A 556 -4.78 -3.75 -6.32
N VAL A 557 -3.66 -4.11 -6.94
CA VAL A 557 -3.63 -4.70 -8.28
C VAL A 557 -3.46 -6.22 -8.19
N SER A 558 -4.49 -6.98 -8.56
CA SER A 558 -4.41 -8.43 -8.71
C SER A 558 -3.96 -8.79 -10.13
N VAL A 559 -2.97 -9.67 -10.23
CA VAL A 559 -2.46 -10.15 -11.52
C VAL A 559 -2.97 -11.56 -11.79
N VAL A 560 -3.53 -11.80 -12.96
CA VAL A 560 -3.95 -13.13 -13.42
C VAL A 560 -3.03 -13.54 -14.57
N LEU A 561 -2.26 -14.61 -14.37
CA LEU A 561 -1.32 -15.17 -15.35
C LEU A 561 -1.88 -16.49 -15.89
N PRO A 562 -2.64 -16.48 -17.00
CA PRO A 562 -3.04 -17.70 -17.69
C PRO A 562 -1.87 -18.35 -18.42
N ASN A 563 -1.77 -19.68 -18.35
CA ASN A 563 -0.72 -20.47 -19.00
C ASN A 563 -1.28 -21.75 -19.63
N TYR A 564 -0.78 -22.07 -20.82
CA TYR A 564 -0.96 -23.38 -21.46
C TYR A 564 0.21 -23.67 -22.41
N ASN A 565 1.11 -24.58 -22.03
CA ASN A 565 2.30 -24.97 -22.80
C ASN A 565 3.28 -23.82 -23.14
N TYR A 566 3.45 -22.85 -22.23
CA TYR A 566 4.36 -21.72 -22.40
C TYR A 566 5.54 -21.74 -21.41
N ALA A 567 6.01 -22.92 -20.99
CA ALA A 567 7.10 -23.06 -20.01
C ALA A 567 8.34 -22.21 -20.34
N ARG A 568 8.65 -22.03 -21.62
CA ARG A 568 9.80 -21.24 -22.10
C ARG A 568 9.72 -19.74 -21.81
N TYR A 569 8.52 -19.18 -21.60
CA TYR A 569 8.31 -17.74 -21.38
C TYR A 569 8.01 -17.40 -19.92
N LEU A 570 7.58 -18.37 -19.12
CA LEU A 570 7.11 -18.15 -17.75
C LEU A 570 8.15 -17.52 -16.82
N GLU A 571 9.43 -17.86 -16.97
CA GLU A 571 10.51 -17.29 -16.13
C GLU A 571 10.63 -15.78 -16.36
N GLU A 572 10.70 -15.35 -17.62
CA GLU A 572 10.79 -13.93 -17.98
C GLU A 572 9.47 -13.19 -17.69
N ARG A 573 8.33 -13.83 -17.92
CA ARG A 573 7.02 -13.24 -17.63
C ARG A 573 6.87 -12.93 -16.15
N ILE A 574 7.09 -13.92 -15.28
CA ILE A 574 6.97 -13.75 -13.82
C ILE A 574 8.00 -12.73 -13.33
N ALA A 575 9.22 -12.74 -13.87
CA ALA A 575 10.22 -11.73 -13.56
C ALA A 575 9.78 -10.31 -13.95
N SER A 576 9.11 -10.12 -15.09
CA SER A 576 8.58 -8.81 -15.50
C SER A 576 7.42 -8.32 -14.63
N ILE A 577 6.61 -9.24 -14.08
CA ILE A 577 5.56 -8.93 -13.09
C ILE A 577 6.19 -8.52 -11.75
N ASP A 578 7.22 -9.25 -11.30
CA ASP A 578 7.95 -8.94 -10.06
C ASP A 578 8.73 -7.62 -10.15
N ALA A 579 9.20 -7.27 -11.35
CA ALA A 579 9.95 -6.05 -11.61
C ALA A 579 9.12 -4.76 -11.61
N GLN A 580 7.78 -4.85 -11.57
CA GLN A 580 6.91 -3.67 -11.56
C GLN A 580 7.28 -2.72 -10.41
N SER A 581 7.38 -1.42 -10.69
CA SER A 581 7.63 -0.40 -9.66
C SER A 581 6.37 -0.10 -8.82
N TYR A 582 5.20 -0.38 -9.37
CA TYR A 582 3.96 -0.48 -8.60
C TYR A 582 3.85 -1.86 -7.95
N PRO A 583 3.62 -1.94 -6.62
CA PRO A 583 3.67 -3.20 -5.92
C PRO A 583 2.42 -4.03 -6.21
N ILE A 584 2.64 -5.31 -6.54
CA ILE A 584 1.58 -6.27 -6.86
C ILE A 584 0.87 -6.75 -5.60
N TYR A 585 -0.45 -6.67 -5.55
CA TYR A 585 -1.23 -7.13 -4.40
C TYR A 585 -1.19 -8.65 -4.28
N GLU A 586 -1.41 -9.35 -5.39
CA GLU A 586 -1.37 -10.81 -5.48
C GLU A 586 -1.17 -11.29 -6.92
N LEU A 587 -0.70 -12.53 -7.06
CA LEU A 587 -0.50 -13.20 -8.35
C LEU A 587 -1.28 -14.53 -8.41
N ILE A 588 -2.12 -14.66 -9.42
CA ILE A 588 -2.99 -15.81 -9.64
C ILE A 588 -2.55 -16.50 -10.92
N VAL A 589 -1.83 -17.61 -10.80
CA VAL A 589 -1.32 -18.36 -11.94
C VAL A 589 -2.26 -19.50 -12.27
N LEU A 590 -2.73 -19.56 -13.51
CA LEU A 590 -3.60 -20.63 -14.00
C LEU A 590 -2.81 -21.51 -14.94
N ASP A 591 -2.72 -22.82 -14.66
CA ASP A 591 -2.21 -23.80 -15.61
C ASP A 591 -3.36 -24.60 -16.22
N ASP A 592 -3.60 -24.44 -17.52
CA ASP A 592 -4.72 -25.06 -18.23
C ASP A 592 -4.40 -26.50 -18.70
N ALA A 593 -3.88 -27.32 -17.79
CA ALA A 593 -3.43 -28.69 -18.02
C ALA A 593 -2.29 -28.77 -19.06
N SER A 594 -1.19 -28.04 -18.81
CA SER A 594 -0.02 -28.05 -19.69
C SER A 594 0.63 -29.44 -19.76
N ALA A 595 1.10 -29.81 -20.95
CA ALA A 595 1.80 -31.06 -21.21
C ALA A 595 3.34 -30.90 -21.17
N ASP A 596 3.83 -29.67 -21.10
CA ASP A 596 5.25 -29.34 -20.95
C ASP A 596 5.66 -29.24 -19.46
N ASN A 597 6.83 -28.65 -19.18
CA ASN A 597 7.33 -28.47 -17.82
C ASN A 597 6.82 -27.18 -17.13
N SER A 598 5.72 -26.57 -17.59
CA SER A 598 5.20 -25.29 -17.08
C SER A 598 5.04 -25.27 -15.56
N LEU A 599 4.39 -26.29 -14.97
CA LEU A 599 4.11 -26.31 -13.53
C LEU A 599 5.40 -26.22 -12.69
N SER A 600 6.45 -26.95 -13.09
CA SER A 600 7.74 -26.92 -12.39
C SER A 600 8.43 -25.54 -12.49
N VAL A 601 8.26 -24.85 -13.62
CA VAL A 601 8.81 -23.49 -13.81
C VAL A 601 8.03 -22.50 -12.97
N ILE A 602 6.70 -22.59 -12.96
CA ILE A 602 5.81 -21.76 -12.13
C ILE A 602 6.17 -21.92 -10.65
N GLU A 603 6.22 -23.15 -10.13
CA GLU A 603 6.56 -23.42 -8.73
C GLU A 603 7.92 -22.85 -8.34
N LYS A 604 8.93 -23.06 -9.20
CA LYS A 604 10.28 -22.52 -8.98
C LYS A 604 10.26 -20.99 -8.96
N SER A 605 9.67 -20.34 -9.94
CA SER A 605 9.63 -18.88 -10.05
C SER A 605 8.83 -18.25 -8.92
N LEU A 606 7.69 -18.84 -8.53
CA LEU A 606 6.86 -18.34 -7.44
C LEU A 606 7.53 -18.49 -6.07
N SER A 607 8.37 -19.51 -5.87
CA SER A 607 9.15 -19.66 -4.64
C SER A 607 10.19 -18.56 -4.42
N ALA A 608 10.55 -17.83 -5.48
CA ALA A 608 11.57 -16.78 -5.46
C ALA A 608 10.99 -15.35 -5.36
N THR A 609 9.70 -15.16 -5.59
CA THR A 609 9.04 -13.84 -5.49
C THR A 609 8.47 -13.62 -4.09
N PRO A 610 8.50 -12.37 -3.57
CA PRO A 610 7.79 -11.99 -2.36
C PRO A 610 6.27 -11.85 -2.57
N ILE A 611 5.77 -11.86 -3.81
CA ILE A 611 4.35 -11.67 -4.11
C ILE A 611 3.54 -12.86 -3.57
N ASP A 612 2.45 -12.57 -2.86
CA ASP A 612 1.51 -13.61 -2.47
C ASP A 612 0.88 -14.24 -3.71
N SER A 613 1.17 -15.52 -3.93
CA SER A 613 0.81 -16.23 -5.14
C SER A 613 -0.07 -17.44 -4.89
N GLN A 614 -0.98 -17.72 -5.82
CA GLN A 614 -1.73 -18.98 -5.87
C GLN A 614 -1.59 -19.63 -7.25
N ILE A 615 -1.43 -20.95 -7.24
CA ILE A 615 -1.40 -21.78 -8.46
C ILE A 615 -2.72 -22.52 -8.54
N ILE A 616 -3.38 -22.42 -9.69
CA ILE A 616 -4.62 -23.13 -9.98
C ILE A 616 -4.37 -24.01 -11.20
N VAL A 617 -4.25 -25.31 -10.96
CA VAL A 617 -4.03 -26.31 -12.01
C VAL A 617 -5.37 -26.90 -12.43
N ASN A 618 -5.59 -27.01 -13.74
CA ASN A 618 -6.73 -27.72 -14.30
C ASN A 618 -6.42 -29.20 -14.50
N ASP A 619 -7.41 -30.05 -14.26
CA ASP A 619 -7.33 -31.49 -14.58
C ASP A 619 -7.36 -31.74 -16.09
N GLU A 620 -8.10 -30.90 -16.83
CA GLU A 620 -8.27 -30.99 -18.28
C GLU A 620 -8.20 -29.59 -18.91
N ASN A 621 -7.72 -29.51 -20.16
CA ASN A 621 -7.65 -28.25 -20.89
C ASN A 621 -9.06 -27.68 -21.11
N SER A 622 -9.25 -26.41 -20.76
CA SER A 622 -10.54 -25.73 -20.80
C SER A 622 -11.07 -25.46 -22.22
N GLY A 623 -10.16 -25.48 -23.21
CA GLY A 623 -10.42 -25.24 -24.63
C GLY A 623 -10.77 -23.79 -24.98
N ASN A 624 -10.73 -22.85 -24.02
CA ASN A 624 -11.05 -21.44 -24.26
C ASN A 624 -10.46 -20.51 -23.20
N VAL A 625 -9.74 -19.47 -23.64
CA VAL A 625 -9.05 -18.51 -22.77
C VAL A 625 -9.99 -17.74 -21.83
N PHE A 626 -11.22 -17.42 -22.23
CA PHE A 626 -12.16 -16.67 -21.37
C PHE A 626 -12.69 -17.51 -20.21
N LYS A 627 -12.69 -18.84 -20.33
CA LYS A 627 -12.95 -19.70 -19.17
C LYS A 627 -11.84 -19.57 -18.13
N GLN A 628 -10.58 -19.48 -18.57
CA GLN A 628 -9.44 -19.20 -17.69
C GLN A 628 -9.54 -17.81 -17.09
N TRP A 629 -9.81 -16.78 -17.90
CA TRP A 629 -9.95 -15.42 -17.38
C TRP A 629 -11.05 -15.35 -16.34
N LYS A 630 -12.24 -15.90 -16.60
CA LYS A 630 -13.31 -15.94 -15.60
C LYS A 630 -12.83 -16.65 -14.33
N LYS A 631 -12.21 -17.82 -14.46
CA LYS A 631 -11.69 -18.60 -13.33
C LYS A 631 -10.70 -17.77 -12.50
N GLY A 632 -9.72 -17.12 -13.13
CA GLY A 632 -8.72 -16.30 -12.43
C GLY A 632 -9.31 -15.02 -11.84
N VAL A 633 -10.11 -14.29 -12.60
CA VAL A 633 -10.76 -13.05 -12.18
C VAL A 633 -11.70 -13.30 -10.99
N ASP A 634 -12.43 -14.40 -10.97
CA ASP A 634 -13.28 -14.79 -9.82
C ASP A 634 -12.47 -14.94 -8.51
N GLN A 635 -11.17 -15.26 -8.60
CA GLN A 635 -10.29 -15.44 -7.43
C GLN A 635 -9.57 -14.17 -7.00
N THR A 636 -9.70 -13.07 -7.76
CA THR A 636 -9.05 -11.79 -7.42
C THR A 636 -9.72 -11.11 -6.23
N ALA A 637 -8.93 -10.44 -5.40
CA ALA A 637 -9.37 -9.64 -4.25
C ALA A 637 -8.97 -8.15 -4.36
N GLY A 638 -8.19 -7.78 -5.37
CA GLY A 638 -7.78 -6.40 -5.64
C GLY A 638 -8.87 -5.52 -6.24
N ASP A 639 -8.61 -4.22 -6.22
CA ASP A 639 -9.47 -3.17 -6.79
C ASP A 639 -9.36 -3.12 -8.32
N LEU A 640 -8.16 -3.44 -8.82
CA LEU A 640 -7.82 -3.51 -10.23
C LEU A 640 -7.33 -4.92 -10.58
N VAL A 641 -7.57 -5.32 -11.83
CA VAL A 641 -7.12 -6.60 -12.38
C VAL A 641 -6.27 -6.37 -13.62
N TRP A 642 -5.12 -7.02 -13.67
CA TRP A 642 -4.26 -7.11 -14.83
C TRP A 642 -4.23 -8.55 -15.32
N ILE A 643 -4.67 -8.79 -16.56
CA ILE A 643 -4.49 -10.07 -17.23
C ILE A 643 -3.12 -10.07 -17.91
N ALA A 644 -2.27 -10.98 -17.50
CA ALA A 644 -0.85 -11.04 -17.81
C ALA A 644 -0.58 -12.31 -18.62
N GLU A 645 -0.77 -12.31 -19.94
CA GLU A 645 -0.58 -13.53 -20.76
C GLU A 645 0.87 -14.03 -20.69
N ALA A 646 1.06 -15.35 -20.75
CA ALA A 646 2.33 -16.01 -20.43
C ALA A 646 3.49 -15.68 -21.40
N ASP A 647 3.18 -15.25 -22.62
CA ASP A 647 4.13 -14.96 -23.71
C ASP A 647 4.43 -13.46 -23.90
N ASP A 648 3.91 -12.59 -23.02
CA ASP A 648 4.15 -11.15 -23.06
C ASP A 648 5.18 -10.66 -22.03
N LEU A 649 5.81 -9.51 -22.28
CA LEU A 649 6.66 -8.82 -21.31
C LEU A 649 6.08 -7.45 -20.94
N SER A 650 6.49 -6.92 -19.79
CA SER A 650 6.08 -5.60 -19.30
C SER A 650 7.28 -4.78 -18.86
N LEU A 651 7.23 -3.47 -19.13
CA LEU A 651 8.20 -2.53 -18.58
C LEU A 651 7.89 -2.29 -17.09
N PRO A 652 8.90 -2.05 -16.22
CA PRO A 652 8.69 -1.85 -14.78
C PRO A 652 7.64 -0.78 -14.42
N GLU A 653 7.57 0.28 -15.21
CA GLU A 653 6.70 1.45 -15.00
C GLU A 653 5.26 1.27 -15.50
N PHE A 654 4.94 0.14 -16.14
CA PHE A 654 3.65 -0.12 -16.77
C PHE A 654 2.47 0.12 -15.81
N LEU A 655 2.51 -0.47 -14.62
CA LEU A 655 1.44 -0.29 -13.64
C LEU A 655 1.43 1.10 -13.03
N ASP A 656 2.59 1.73 -12.77
CA ASP A 656 2.63 3.10 -12.23
C ASP A 656 1.97 4.10 -13.18
N GLU A 657 2.06 3.89 -14.49
CA GLU A 657 1.40 4.73 -15.49
C GLU A 657 -0.11 4.49 -15.54
N LEU A 658 -0.56 3.23 -15.55
CA LEU A 658 -1.98 2.94 -15.73
C LEU A 658 -2.84 3.21 -14.49
N VAL A 659 -2.33 2.96 -13.28
CA VAL A 659 -3.10 3.20 -12.05
C VAL A 659 -3.55 4.65 -11.91
N LEU A 660 -2.81 5.61 -12.49
CA LEU A 660 -3.15 7.03 -12.49
C LEU A 660 -4.52 7.30 -13.11
N SER A 661 -4.86 6.56 -14.16
CA SER A 661 -6.13 6.75 -14.88
C SER A 661 -7.34 6.38 -14.03
N PHE A 662 -7.18 5.48 -13.06
CA PHE A 662 -8.26 4.98 -12.21
C PHE A 662 -8.65 5.91 -11.06
N TYR A 663 -7.94 7.03 -10.87
CA TYR A 663 -8.37 8.11 -9.98
C TYR A 663 -9.63 8.80 -10.45
N ASP A 664 -9.89 8.79 -11.76
CA ASP A 664 -11.24 8.99 -12.21
C ASP A 664 -12.04 7.71 -11.92
N GLY A 665 -12.95 7.80 -10.95
CA GLY A 665 -13.84 6.71 -10.56
C GLY A 665 -14.69 6.17 -11.71
N ASN A 666 -14.85 6.93 -12.80
CA ASN A 666 -15.58 6.52 -14.00
C ASN A 666 -14.74 5.66 -14.96
N VAL A 667 -13.40 5.67 -14.82
CA VAL A 667 -12.52 4.83 -15.65
C VAL A 667 -12.69 3.37 -15.22
N VAL A 668 -13.10 2.53 -16.16
CA VAL A 668 -13.29 1.08 -15.96
C VAL A 668 -12.19 0.24 -16.60
N LEU A 669 -11.44 0.83 -17.54
CA LEU A 669 -10.39 0.20 -18.32
C LEU A 669 -9.35 1.27 -18.68
N GLY A 670 -8.07 0.96 -18.49
CA GLY A 670 -6.94 1.76 -18.96
C GLY A 670 -5.94 0.88 -19.72
N TYR A 671 -5.32 1.40 -20.77
CA TYR A 671 -4.35 0.66 -21.56
C TYR A 671 -3.22 1.54 -22.10
N THR A 672 -2.05 0.95 -22.34
CA THR A 672 -0.89 1.64 -22.92
C THR A 672 -0.60 1.17 -24.34
N GLN A 673 0.29 1.89 -25.04
CA GLN A 673 0.95 1.33 -26.22
C GLN A 673 1.78 0.09 -25.84
N SER A 674 1.98 -0.80 -26.80
CA SER A 674 2.77 -2.02 -26.64
C SER A 674 3.79 -2.14 -27.77
N LYS A 675 4.95 -2.71 -27.46
CA LYS A 675 5.95 -3.09 -28.46
C LYS A 675 5.59 -4.46 -29.02
N GLN A 676 5.88 -4.66 -30.31
CA GLN A 676 5.79 -5.97 -30.94
C GLN A 676 7.14 -6.67 -30.79
N ILE A 677 7.13 -7.87 -30.24
CA ILE A 677 8.32 -8.71 -30.08
C ILE A 677 8.10 -10.06 -30.77
N ASP A 678 9.17 -10.68 -31.26
CA ASP A 678 9.12 -12.04 -31.80
C ASP A 678 9.42 -13.11 -30.74
N GLU A 679 9.41 -14.38 -31.16
CA GLU A 679 9.67 -15.51 -30.26
C GLU A 679 11.10 -15.59 -29.70
N SER A 680 12.03 -14.79 -30.24
CA SER A 680 13.41 -14.65 -29.78
C SER A 680 13.60 -13.42 -28.87
N GLY A 681 12.55 -12.62 -28.66
CA GLY A 681 12.57 -11.39 -27.88
C GLY A 681 13.02 -10.16 -28.67
N ASP A 682 13.21 -10.28 -30.00
CA ASP A 682 13.62 -9.15 -30.83
C ASP A 682 12.43 -8.21 -31.08
N ILE A 683 12.64 -6.90 -30.90
CA ILE A 683 11.60 -5.89 -31.13
C ILE A 683 11.36 -5.72 -32.64
N LEU A 684 10.16 -6.08 -33.09
CA LEU A 684 9.70 -5.94 -34.47
C LEU A 684 9.15 -4.54 -34.76
N ALA A 685 8.50 -3.92 -33.78
CA ALA A 685 7.98 -2.55 -33.87
C ALA A 685 7.83 -1.93 -32.47
N ASP A 686 8.11 -0.63 -32.34
CA ASP A 686 8.05 0.07 -31.05
C ASP A 686 6.61 0.43 -30.60
N HIS A 687 5.62 0.33 -31.47
CA HIS A 687 4.23 0.70 -31.19
C HIS A 687 3.23 0.14 -32.21
N TYR A 688 1.94 0.22 -31.89
CA TYR A 688 0.83 -0.17 -32.80
C TYR A 688 0.21 1.02 -33.57
N LEU A 689 0.86 2.19 -33.62
CA LEU A 689 0.28 3.38 -34.27
C LEU A 689 -0.07 3.17 -35.75
N GLU A 690 0.75 2.45 -36.51
CA GLU A 690 0.45 2.14 -37.92
C GLU A 690 -0.78 1.23 -38.07
N TYR A 691 -1.02 0.35 -37.08
CA TYR A 691 -2.15 -0.56 -37.09
C TYR A 691 -3.49 0.15 -36.84
N VAL A 692 -3.50 1.29 -36.13
CA VAL A 692 -4.72 2.09 -35.84
C VAL A 692 -4.87 3.34 -36.71
N ALA A 693 -3.86 3.69 -37.52
CA ALA A 693 -3.83 4.92 -38.33
C ALA A 693 -4.93 5.01 -39.41
N ASP A 694 -5.57 3.89 -39.75
CA ASP A 694 -6.75 3.83 -40.63
C ASP A 694 -8.05 4.26 -39.93
N VAL A 695 -8.09 4.23 -38.60
CA VAL A 695 -9.19 4.72 -37.76
C VAL A 695 -8.99 6.20 -37.43
N ASP A 696 -7.85 6.54 -36.82
CA ASP A 696 -7.45 7.92 -36.50
C ASP A 696 -5.92 8.01 -36.42
N LYS A 697 -5.32 9.05 -37.02
CA LYS A 697 -3.86 9.20 -37.10
C LYS A 697 -3.21 9.87 -35.90
N ASP A 698 -3.99 10.57 -35.08
CA ASP A 698 -3.48 11.47 -34.06
C ASP A 698 -3.95 11.09 -32.64
N LYS A 699 -5.13 10.45 -32.52
CA LYS A 699 -5.73 10.05 -31.23
C LYS A 699 -4.77 9.32 -30.29
N TRP A 700 -4.01 8.32 -30.79
CA TRP A 700 -3.13 7.48 -29.98
C TRP A 700 -1.71 8.03 -29.77
N LYS A 701 -1.41 9.25 -30.24
CA LYS A 701 -0.09 9.88 -30.05
C LYS A 701 0.07 10.54 -28.67
N ALA A 702 -1.01 10.66 -27.91
CA ALA A 702 -1.03 11.20 -26.56
C ALA A 702 -2.03 10.43 -25.69
N ALA A 703 -1.87 10.52 -24.37
CA ALA A 703 -2.84 9.99 -23.43
C ALA A 703 -4.20 10.68 -23.58
N TYR A 704 -5.28 9.92 -23.44
CA TYR A 704 -6.65 10.43 -23.54
C TYR A 704 -7.59 9.66 -22.61
N VAL A 705 -8.71 10.29 -22.27
CA VAL A 705 -9.85 9.66 -21.60
C VAL A 705 -11.08 9.93 -22.45
N ASN A 706 -11.88 8.91 -22.72
CA ASN A 706 -13.06 9.02 -23.57
C ASN A 706 -14.25 8.28 -22.95
N ASP A 707 -15.45 8.73 -23.29
CA ASP A 707 -16.68 7.99 -22.97
C ASP A 707 -16.68 6.66 -23.74
N GLY A 708 -17.12 5.58 -23.07
CA GLY A 708 -17.11 4.23 -23.64
C GLY A 708 -17.99 4.10 -24.88
N VAL A 709 -19.16 4.76 -24.93
CA VAL A 709 -20.06 4.71 -26.10
C VAL A 709 -19.40 5.39 -27.29
N THR A 710 -18.73 6.51 -27.06
CA THR A 710 -17.95 7.22 -28.08
C THR A 710 -16.77 6.35 -28.55
N GLU A 711 -15.99 5.80 -27.62
CA GLU A 711 -14.84 4.95 -27.94
C GLU A 711 -15.24 3.72 -28.77
N ILE A 712 -16.36 3.10 -28.43
CA ILE A 712 -16.88 1.95 -29.17
C ILE A 712 -17.37 2.38 -30.55
N SER A 713 -18.22 3.40 -30.62
CA SER A 713 -18.86 3.81 -31.89
C SER A 713 -17.86 4.39 -32.89
N GLU A 714 -16.81 5.08 -32.43
CA GLU A 714 -15.83 5.73 -33.30
C GLU A 714 -14.59 4.87 -33.57
N SER A 715 -14.26 3.91 -32.69
CA SER A 715 -13.02 3.14 -32.78
C SER A 715 -13.22 1.63 -32.72
N LEU A 716 -13.62 1.08 -31.57
CA LEU A 716 -13.64 -0.39 -31.38
C LEU A 716 -14.64 -1.13 -32.30
N SER A 717 -15.71 -0.47 -32.74
CA SER A 717 -16.68 -1.02 -33.70
C SER A 717 -16.12 -1.15 -35.12
N VAL A 718 -15.12 -0.35 -35.46
CA VAL A 718 -14.42 -0.40 -36.76
C VAL A 718 -13.36 -1.49 -36.73
N LYS A 719 -12.57 -1.52 -35.65
CA LYS A 719 -11.41 -2.40 -35.50
C LYS A 719 -11.05 -2.53 -34.01
N ASN A 720 -10.53 -3.69 -33.60
CA ASN A 720 -9.97 -3.79 -32.25
C ASN A 720 -8.73 -2.88 -32.15
N THR A 721 -8.84 -1.76 -31.43
CA THR A 721 -7.77 -0.77 -31.21
C THR A 721 -6.89 -1.09 -30.00
N ILE A 722 -7.21 -2.16 -29.26
CA ILE A 722 -6.44 -2.69 -28.12
C ILE A 722 -5.94 -4.10 -28.50
N PRO A 723 -4.86 -4.19 -29.28
CA PRO A 723 -4.40 -5.46 -29.85
C PRO A 723 -3.74 -6.39 -28.83
N ASN A 724 -3.20 -5.86 -27.72
CA ASN A 724 -2.58 -6.63 -26.64
C ASN A 724 -3.34 -6.40 -25.34
N VAL A 725 -3.92 -7.47 -24.77
CA VAL A 725 -4.62 -7.40 -23.47
C VAL A 725 -3.66 -7.26 -22.29
N SER A 726 -2.43 -7.77 -22.39
CA SER A 726 -1.40 -7.62 -21.35
C SER A 726 -0.98 -6.17 -21.16
N GLY A 727 -1.31 -5.28 -22.11
CA GLY A 727 -1.18 -3.84 -21.96
C GLY A 727 -2.38 -3.15 -21.31
N VAL A 728 -3.32 -3.89 -20.71
CA VAL A 728 -4.59 -3.38 -20.17
C VAL A 728 -4.75 -3.70 -18.69
N VAL A 729 -5.24 -2.73 -17.93
CA VAL A 729 -5.71 -2.88 -16.55
C VAL A 729 -7.20 -2.59 -16.52
N PHE A 730 -7.94 -3.32 -15.69
CA PHE A 730 -9.39 -3.21 -15.56
C PHE A 730 -9.78 -2.91 -14.12
N ARG A 731 -10.90 -2.21 -13.94
CA ARG A 731 -11.59 -2.16 -12.65
C ARG A 731 -12.15 -3.55 -12.34
N ALA A 732 -11.77 -4.13 -11.20
CA ALA A 732 -12.05 -5.53 -10.89
C ALA A 732 -13.55 -5.85 -10.84
N SER A 733 -14.34 -4.97 -10.22
CA SER A 733 -15.80 -5.13 -10.10
C SER A 733 -16.49 -5.16 -11.46
N THR A 734 -16.09 -4.26 -12.37
CA THR A 734 -16.63 -4.19 -13.72
C THR A 734 -16.28 -5.44 -14.54
N LEU A 735 -15.00 -5.83 -14.55
CA LEU A 735 -14.56 -7.01 -15.30
C LEU A 735 -15.26 -8.29 -14.82
N LYS A 736 -15.40 -8.46 -13.50
CA LYS A 736 -16.15 -9.57 -12.89
C LYS A 736 -17.60 -9.61 -13.38
N ALA A 737 -18.29 -8.47 -13.32
CA ALA A 737 -19.68 -8.39 -13.76
C ALA A 737 -19.83 -8.73 -15.26
N VAL A 738 -18.98 -8.15 -16.12
CA VAL A 738 -19.02 -8.39 -17.57
C VAL A 738 -18.76 -9.86 -17.89
N LEU A 739 -17.74 -10.48 -17.28
CA LEU A 739 -17.46 -11.90 -17.48
C LEU A 739 -18.60 -12.77 -16.96
N MET A 740 -19.18 -12.46 -15.80
CA MET A 740 -20.32 -13.20 -15.26
C MET A 740 -21.52 -13.19 -16.21
N ASP A 741 -21.87 -12.01 -16.75
CA ASP A 741 -23.06 -11.82 -17.56
C ASP A 741 -22.90 -12.33 -19.00
N ASN A 742 -21.68 -12.29 -19.56
CA ASN A 742 -21.44 -12.52 -20.99
C ASN A 742 -20.58 -13.76 -21.30
N ILE A 743 -20.15 -14.56 -20.31
CA ILE A 743 -19.25 -15.70 -20.56
C ILE A 743 -19.77 -16.66 -21.62
N SER A 744 -21.08 -16.95 -21.63
CA SER A 744 -21.70 -17.86 -22.60
C SER A 744 -21.58 -17.37 -24.04
N GLU A 745 -21.60 -16.05 -24.25
CA GLU A 745 -21.39 -15.44 -25.57
C GLU A 745 -19.90 -15.44 -25.91
N LEU A 746 -19.04 -15.01 -24.97
CA LEU A 746 -17.58 -14.93 -25.17
C LEU A 746 -16.96 -16.29 -25.54
N VAL A 747 -17.39 -17.38 -24.89
CA VAL A 747 -16.90 -18.74 -25.20
C VAL A 747 -17.41 -19.29 -26.54
N SER A 748 -18.41 -18.65 -27.15
CA SER A 748 -18.94 -19.06 -28.46
C SER A 748 -18.07 -18.59 -29.64
N TYR A 749 -17.19 -17.61 -29.41
CA TYR A 749 -16.28 -17.11 -30.43
C TYR A 749 -15.08 -18.05 -30.62
N SER A 750 -14.81 -18.43 -31.87
CA SER A 750 -13.67 -19.26 -32.24
C SER A 750 -12.37 -18.49 -32.50
N VAL A 751 -12.45 -17.15 -32.56
CA VAL A 751 -11.30 -16.26 -32.81
C VAL A 751 -11.09 -15.39 -31.59
N ALA A 752 -9.95 -15.56 -30.91
CA ALA A 752 -9.62 -14.85 -29.67
C ALA A 752 -9.74 -13.32 -29.81
N ALA A 753 -9.22 -12.74 -30.91
CA ALA A 753 -9.32 -11.30 -31.16
C ALA A 753 -10.77 -10.78 -31.27
N ARG A 754 -11.72 -11.60 -31.77
CA ARG A 754 -13.15 -11.22 -31.86
C ARG A 754 -13.82 -11.29 -30.50
N ALA A 755 -13.49 -12.31 -29.72
CA ALA A 755 -13.97 -12.47 -28.35
C ALA A 755 -13.44 -11.35 -27.44
N GLN A 756 -12.17 -10.98 -27.60
CA GLN A 756 -11.55 -9.86 -26.88
C GLN A 756 -12.20 -8.53 -27.26
N ALA A 757 -12.39 -8.25 -28.56
CA ALA A 757 -13.12 -7.05 -28.99
C ALA A 757 -14.53 -7.00 -28.40
N LYS A 758 -15.22 -8.15 -28.33
CA LYS A 758 -16.55 -8.25 -27.72
C LYS A 758 -16.54 -8.09 -26.19
N LEU A 759 -15.47 -8.46 -25.50
CA LEU A 759 -15.33 -8.20 -24.06
C LEU A 759 -15.11 -6.70 -23.78
N LEU A 760 -14.36 -6.02 -24.66
CA LEU A 760 -14.05 -4.60 -24.55
C LEU A 760 -15.26 -3.70 -24.88
N ILE A 761 -16.22 -4.20 -25.65
CA ILE A 761 -17.49 -3.55 -26.02
C ILE A 761 -18.57 -3.90 -25.00
#